data_AF-A0A1C5E9Q2-F1
#
_entry.id   AF-A0A1C5E9Q2-F1
#
_cell.length_a   1.000
_cell.length_b   1.000
_cell.length_c   1.000
_cell.angle_alpha   90.00
_cell.angle_beta   90.00
_cell.angle_gamma   90.00
#
_symmetry.space_group_name_H-M   'P 1'
#
loop_
_entity.id
_entity.type
_entity.pdbx_description
1 polymer ?
#
loop_
_entity_poly.entity_id
_entity_poly.type
_entity_poly.pdbx_seq_one_letter_code
_entity_poly.pdbx_strand_id
1 'polypeptide(L)'
;MSGGLDPHRIAEVIVTTTAGGGRRGSGYRVGDTVVLTAFHVVSEAAGVQVRFDADRPGQWVAAAEVAWSDSGTDVAVLTFAPPSGAATVVPATFGRIGDDRHAVIDVHAAGFPLWKRRRSADGRQFRELHQADGTVAALSNLRTGTLEITVPVAAADPDPEVSPWSGMSGSAVWAGSHIVGVVAEHHRWEGLGRLTAARIDHTLSRADKPRRGELAGLLAIADPQSLPDVGPGAARADSAPPRAGSKVIGLPVTHGLELFKDRAEERELIGRHLSDPAMRMVTVTGRRGMGKSAVAAKVMEMLERGEWPGHARAPVPSGLVNLSTRTSGISLERLYFDCARVLGSDRETRLLDIWATNRPVQDKLGELFAAMGDELFIILMDNLEDRLQDDGRLDDEDELAVFLDCLFRARSTPRLLVTSQIPLRLAPELRRFTAEVELSDGLPPTESVALLRELDQDGSLGVAQLSDDQLLQASVHVHGVPRALELLVGAMADDMLTLPTLQDVLEDFTLRGDVVAGLAQDRYQRLGPDGRTVLNVLAVLRTPVPREAIEWIVAGLDPGLVVAPILSRLLQMRMLSVDRASRTFALHPMDADLAYGAMPRDGALGRRSVERRAADWYARIEPPRANWRTLDDIQPYRREFDHRVRAGDMDGAALVLGAISEWMVWHGSVLAAVSMHLTLEEQLTDDQARLAHLISFGHARLSAGPLAHAADLFAEAADMAERLDDRRALQNAMFGLGDAYRQLGRLDAAMGPLARAGDLAHENGDAEAEVHAVLDLSLAHSTLGDGAAALAGADRLSELAVASGDLFTEARSWNARFTALLAMGRWEETIAAGDRAVRAYREAGIQEATDYAYNAKGVAMLALGRVAEALTSLEAALRAASAMENPRTEGVCLYNMAWAYWTDGRYGQAAETAERAATSLQLAGAAETAAAQALAEAAHARTVPDPQAAADALARAADGVGRNVEMVRPAWLTEEAERLRGEV
;
A
#
# COMPACT_ATOMS: atom_id res chain seq x y z
N MET A 1 -12.46 -12.49 -24.68
CA MET A 1 -13.83 -12.84 -24.29
C MET A 1 -13.74 -13.54 -22.94
N SER A 2 -14.10 -12.86 -21.86
CA SER A 2 -13.95 -13.32 -20.48
C SER A 2 -15.09 -14.28 -20.12
N GLY A 3 -14.79 -15.57 -19.90
CA GLY A 3 -15.79 -16.56 -19.49
C GLY A 3 -16.14 -16.48 -18.01
N GLY A 4 -16.81 -15.40 -17.57
CA GLY A 4 -17.24 -15.19 -16.17
C GLY A 4 -18.75 -15.01 -16.03
N LEU A 5 -19.20 -14.64 -14.82
CA LEU A 5 -20.59 -14.30 -14.51
C LEU A 5 -21.11 -13.19 -15.43
N ASP A 6 -22.18 -13.47 -16.18
CA ASP A 6 -22.86 -12.51 -17.06
C ASP A 6 -24.21 -12.09 -16.42
N PRO A 7 -24.43 -10.78 -16.16
CA PRO A 7 -25.66 -10.32 -15.52
C PRO A 7 -26.93 -10.64 -16.31
N HIS A 8 -26.87 -10.75 -17.65
CA HIS A 8 -28.01 -11.07 -18.50
C HIS A 8 -28.42 -12.55 -18.45
N ARG A 9 -27.58 -13.40 -17.83
CA ARG A 9 -27.83 -14.83 -17.65
C ARG A 9 -28.40 -15.16 -16.26
N ILE A 10 -28.48 -14.19 -15.36
CA ILE A 10 -29.01 -14.39 -14.01
C ILE A 10 -30.54 -14.42 -14.08
N ALA A 11 -31.14 -15.47 -13.53
CA ALA A 11 -32.57 -15.68 -13.52
C ALA A 11 -33.13 -15.50 -12.10
N GLU A 12 -34.23 -14.75 -11.97
CA GLU A 12 -35.11 -14.88 -10.82
C GLU A 12 -36.09 -16.05 -11.09
N VAL A 13 -36.09 -17.03 -10.20
CA VAL A 13 -36.95 -18.22 -10.29
C VAL A 13 -38.18 -18.00 -9.43
N ILE A 14 -39.35 -17.94 -10.06
CA ILE A 14 -40.64 -17.65 -9.42
C ILE A 14 -41.48 -18.93 -9.47
N VAL A 15 -41.85 -19.44 -8.31
CA VAL A 15 -42.55 -20.72 -8.17
C VAL A 15 -43.90 -20.53 -7.50
N THR A 16 -44.93 -21.09 -8.11
CA THR A 16 -46.26 -21.24 -7.51
C THR A 16 -46.35 -22.64 -6.94
N THR A 17 -46.59 -22.79 -5.64
CA THR A 17 -46.70 -24.10 -4.98
C THR A 17 -48.10 -24.68 -5.11
N THR A 18 -48.23 -26.00 -4.96
CA THR A 18 -49.53 -26.71 -4.94
C THR A 18 -50.48 -26.23 -3.84
N ALA A 19 -49.94 -25.65 -2.76
CA ALA A 19 -50.70 -25.04 -1.66
C ALA A 19 -51.16 -23.59 -1.93
N GLY A 20 -50.89 -23.04 -3.12
CA GLY A 20 -51.27 -21.68 -3.52
C GLY A 20 -50.35 -20.56 -3.01
N GLY A 21 -49.20 -20.91 -2.41
CA GLY A 21 -48.16 -19.96 -1.99
C GLY A 21 -47.13 -19.66 -3.09
N GLY A 22 -46.51 -18.49 -3.06
CA GLY A 22 -45.41 -18.13 -3.96
C GLY A 22 -44.04 -18.25 -3.29
N ARG A 23 -43.09 -18.92 -3.94
CA ARG A 23 -41.67 -18.98 -3.52
C ARG A 23 -40.79 -18.31 -4.58
N ARG A 24 -39.70 -17.68 -4.14
CA ARG A 24 -38.71 -17.07 -5.03
C ARG A 24 -37.31 -17.56 -4.70
N GLY A 25 -36.52 -17.82 -5.73
CA GLY A 25 -35.10 -18.13 -5.65
C GLY A 25 -34.34 -17.52 -6.82
N SER A 26 -33.08 -17.88 -6.94
CA SER A 26 -32.20 -17.45 -8.02
C SER A 26 -31.81 -18.64 -8.90
N GLY A 27 -31.36 -18.36 -10.11
CA GLY A 27 -30.86 -19.35 -11.05
C GLY A 27 -29.89 -18.72 -12.03
N TYR A 28 -29.21 -19.54 -12.82
CA TYR A 28 -28.34 -19.06 -13.88
C TYR A 28 -28.60 -19.81 -15.19
N ARG A 29 -28.77 -19.07 -16.29
CA ARG A 29 -28.96 -19.62 -17.63
C ARG A 29 -27.64 -20.20 -18.11
N VAL A 30 -27.47 -21.51 -18.01
CA VAL A 30 -26.22 -22.22 -18.34
C VAL A 30 -26.10 -22.58 -19.83
N GLY A 31 -27.19 -22.49 -20.59
CA GLY A 31 -27.22 -22.66 -22.05
C GLY A 31 -28.43 -21.96 -22.67
N ASP A 32 -28.71 -22.21 -23.95
CA ASP A 32 -29.78 -21.52 -24.68
C ASP A 32 -31.16 -21.67 -24.05
N THR A 33 -31.48 -22.83 -23.50
CA THR A 33 -32.82 -23.20 -23.00
C THR A 33 -32.80 -23.74 -21.57
N VAL A 34 -31.68 -23.58 -20.85
CA VAL A 34 -31.43 -24.27 -19.58
C VAL A 34 -31.04 -23.30 -18.47
N VAL A 35 -31.70 -23.41 -17.31
CA VAL A 35 -31.36 -22.69 -16.07
C VAL A 35 -30.99 -23.69 -14.98
N LEU A 36 -29.85 -23.46 -14.32
CA LEU A 36 -29.43 -24.19 -13.13
C LEU A 36 -29.91 -23.46 -11.87
N THR A 37 -30.49 -24.18 -10.90
CA THR A 37 -31.00 -23.66 -9.63
C THR A 37 -30.94 -24.72 -8.52
N ALA A 38 -31.44 -24.41 -7.32
CA ALA A 38 -31.50 -25.34 -6.19
C ALA A 38 -32.84 -26.10 -6.16
N PHE A 39 -32.83 -27.36 -5.72
CA PHE A 39 -34.04 -28.20 -5.70
C PHE A 39 -35.11 -27.65 -4.76
N HIS A 40 -34.75 -27.24 -3.54
CA HIS A 40 -35.73 -26.71 -2.59
C HIS A 40 -36.41 -25.43 -3.08
N VAL A 41 -35.85 -24.72 -4.07
CA VAL A 41 -36.52 -23.57 -4.69
C VAL A 41 -37.75 -24.03 -5.48
N VAL A 42 -37.65 -25.18 -6.16
CA VAL A 42 -38.67 -25.70 -7.09
C VAL A 42 -39.44 -26.90 -6.54
N SER A 43 -39.19 -27.28 -5.28
CA SER A 43 -39.92 -28.36 -4.62
C SER A 43 -41.40 -28.01 -4.50
N GLU A 44 -42.27 -28.98 -4.82
CA GLU A 44 -43.74 -28.84 -4.79
C GLU A 44 -44.29 -27.75 -5.74
N ALA A 45 -43.54 -27.41 -6.80
CA ALA A 45 -43.98 -26.47 -7.83
C ALA A 45 -45.21 -27.00 -8.59
N ALA A 46 -46.30 -26.24 -8.57
CA ALA A 46 -47.43 -26.36 -9.50
C ALA A 46 -47.17 -25.58 -10.80
N GLY A 47 -46.26 -24.61 -10.77
CA GLY A 47 -45.77 -23.89 -11.95
C GLY A 47 -44.48 -23.11 -11.65
N VAL A 48 -43.59 -23.01 -12.64
CA VAL A 48 -42.31 -22.30 -12.53
C VAL A 48 -42.20 -21.27 -13.66
N GLN A 49 -41.73 -20.07 -13.31
CA GLN A 49 -41.36 -19.02 -14.25
C GLN A 49 -39.93 -18.60 -13.99
N VAL A 50 -39.19 -18.32 -15.07
CA VAL A 50 -37.86 -17.72 -15.01
C VAL A 50 -37.93 -16.32 -15.58
N ARG A 51 -37.40 -15.34 -14.83
CA ARG A 51 -37.38 -13.93 -15.19
C ARG A 51 -35.93 -13.47 -15.33
N PHE A 52 -35.58 -12.94 -16.50
CA PHE A 52 -34.24 -12.42 -16.81
C PHE A 52 -34.28 -10.91 -16.91
N ASP A 53 -33.13 -10.26 -16.67
CA ASP A 53 -33.01 -8.80 -16.66
C ASP A 53 -34.13 -8.15 -15.82
N ALA A 54 -34.42 -8.77 -14.67
CA ALA A 54 -35.53 -8.39 -13.80
C ALA A 54 -35.50 -6.88 -13.52
N ASP A 55 -36.62 -6.23 -13.82
CA ASP A 55 -36.84 -4.81 -13.59
C ASP A 55 -35.86 -3.88 -14.38
N ARG A 56 -35.30 -4.37 -15.51
CA ARG A 56 -34.46 -3.63 -16.48
C ARG A 56 -35.09 -3.57 -17.89
N PRO A 57 -34.64 -2.66 -18.80
CA PRO A 57 -35.21 -2.54 -20.15
C PRO A 57 -35.16 -3.82 -21.01
N GLY A 58 -34.27 -4.76 -20.68
CA GLY A 58 -34.16 -6.07 -21.32
C GLY A 58 -35.03 -7.18 -20.72
N GLN A 59 -35.93 -6.88 -19.77
CA GLN A 59 -36.67 -7.89 -19.03
C GLN A 59 -37.53 -8.79 -19.92
N TRP A 60 -37.46 -10.10 -19.68
CA TRP A 60 -38.43 -11.06 -20.21
C TRP A 60 -38.67 -12.21 -19.23
N VAL A 61 -39.82 -12.86 -19.38
CA VAL A 61 -40.27 -13.97 -18.54
C VAL A 61 -40.66 -15.14 -19.44
N ALA A 62 -40.26 -16.35 -19.04
CA ALA A 62 -40.66 -17.59 -19.71
C ALA A 62 -41.22 -18.59 -18.69
N ALA A 63 -42.23 -19.35 -19.11
CA ALA A 63 -42.64 -20.55 -18.37
C ALA A 63 -41.52 -21.59 -18.46
N ALA A 64 -41.23 -22.24 -17.34
CA ALA A 64 -40.17 -23.24 -17.24
C ALA A 64 -40.71 -24.54 -16.63
N GLU A 65 -40.08 -25.65 -16.99
CA GLU A 65 -40.37 -26.98 -16.45
C GLU A 65 -39.14 -27.52 -15.73
N VAL A 66 -39.36 -28.29 -14.66
CA VAL A 66 -38.28 -28.97 -13.94
C VAL A 66 -37.86 -30.20 -14.75
N ALA A 67 -36.82 -30.05 -15.56
CA ALA A 67 -36.30 -31.12 -16.40
C ALA A 67 -35.50 -32.17 -15.62
N TRP A 68 -34.80 -31.73 -14.57
CA TRP A 68 -34.05 -32.62 -13.70
C TRP A 68 -33.99 -32.04 -12.29
N SER A 69 -34.03 -32.88 -11.26
CA SER A 69 -33.81 -32.43 -9.89
C SER A 69 -33.40 -33.55 -8.94
N ASP A 70 -32.69 -33.21 -7.87
CA ASP A 70 -32.28 -34.17 -6.84
C ASP A 70 -32.37 -33.57 -5.44
N SER A 71 -33.20 -34.17 -4.59
CA SER A 71 -33.38 -33.76 -3.20
C SER A 71 -32.20 -34.14 -2.31
N GLY A 72 -31.37 -35.11 -2.70
CA GLY A 72 -30.21 -35.55 -1.93
C GLY A 72 -29.00 -34.61 -2.02
N THR A 73 -28.92 -33.80 -3.08
CA THR A 73 -27.84 -32.84 -3.31
C THR A 73 -28.32 -31.39 -3.46
N ASP A 74 -29.63 -31.16 -3.41
CA ASP A 74 -30.27 -29.85 -3.51
C ASP A 74 -30.05 -29.11 -4.84
N VAL A 75 -29.93 -29.84 -5.96
CA VAL A 75 -29.74 -29.27 -7.30
C VAL A 75 -30.95 -29.52 -8.19
N ALA A 76 -31.34 -28.53 -8.99
CA ALA A 76 -32.36 -28.66 -10.03
C ALA A 76 -31.98 -27.94 -11.33
N VAL A 77 -32.47 -28.46 -12.44
CA VAL A 77 -32.29 -27.91 -13.78
C VAL A 77 -33.65 -27.68 -14.39
N LEU A 78 -33.86 -26.45 -14.85
CA LEU A 78 -35.07 -26.01 -15.52
C LEU A 78 -34.83 -25.91 -17.03
N THR A 79 -35.82 -26.31 -17.81
CA THR A 79 -35.88 -26.03 -19.25
C THR A 79 -36.97 -25.02 -19.55
N PHE A 80 -36.72 -24.15 -20.53
CA PHE A 80 -37.68 -23.14 -20.95
C PHE A 80 -37.51 -22.81 -22.44
N ALA A 81 -38.53 -22.20 -23.04
CA ALA A 81 -38.47 -21.72 -24.41
C ALA A 81 -38.16 -20.20 -24.42
N PRO A 82 -36.97 -19.76 -24.88
CA PRO A 82 -36.65 -18.35 -24.98
C PRO A 82 -37.53 -17.65 -26.04
N PRO A 83 -37.87 -16.36 -25.84
CA PRO A 83 -38.64 -15.60 -26.83
C PRO A 83 -37.83 -15.34 -28.10
N SER A 84 -38.54 -15.08 -29.20
CA SER A 84 -37.95 -14.72 -30.50
C SER A 84 -37.06 -13.47 -30.35
N GLY A 85 -35.75 -13.60 -30.55
CA GLY A 85 -34.79 -12.50 -30.41
C GLY A 85 -33.99 -12.47 -29.11
N ALA A 86 -34.19 -13.43 -28.18
CA ALA A 86 -33.28 -13.61 -27.05
C ALA A 86 -31.87 -13.97 -27.54
N ALA A 87 -30.84 -13.42 -26.89
CA ALA A 87 -29.45 -13.72 -27.22
C ALA A 87 -29.14 -15.22 -27.07
N THR A 88 -28.37 -15.75 -28.01
CA THR A 88 -27.79 -17.09 -27.92
C THR A 88 -26.71 -17.12 -26.85
N VAL A 89 -26.65 -18.21 -26.09
CA VAL A 89 -25.81 -18.35 -24.91
C VAL A 89 -24.82 -19.48 -25.11
N VAL A 90 -23.53 -19.16 -25.02
CA VAL A 90 -22.47 -20.17 -24.98
C VAL A 90 -22.63 -21.01 -23.71
N PRO A 91 -22.61 -22.36 -23.82
CA PRO A 91 -22.71 -23.25 -22.67
C PRO A 91 -21.70 -22.88 -21.58
N ALA A 92 -22.15 -22.85 -20.32
CA ALA A 92 -21.29 -22.60 -19.19
C ALA A 92 -20.30 -23.76 -18.97
N THR A 93 -19.11 -23.44 -18.49
CA THR A 93 -18.09 -24.42 -18.11
C THR A 93 -18.25 -24.82 -16.64
N PHE A 94 -18.02 -26.09 -16.33
CA PHE A 94 -18.18 -26.66 -14.98
C PHE A 94 -16.87 -27.22 -14.47
N GLY A 95 -16.63 -27.09 -13.16
CA GLY A 95 -15.41 -27.54 -12.50
C GLY A 95 -15.69 -28.16 -11.14
N ARG A 96 -14.65 -28.68 -10.50
CA ARG A 96 -14.72 -29.27 -9.15
C ARG A 96 -13.71 -28.62 -8.21
N ILE A 97 -14.03 -28.56 -6.92
CA ILE A 97 -13.10 -28.14 -5.87
C ILE A 97 -12.60 -29.39 -5.14
N GLY A 98 -11.39 -29.86 -5.42
CA GLY A 98 -10.82 -31.03 -4.73
C GLY A 98 -10.89 -30.90 -3.20
N ASP A 99 -11.41 -31.94 -2.54
CA ASP A 99 -11.62 -32.06 -1.09
C ASP A 99 -10.47 -32.83 -0.39
N ASP A 100 -9.44 -33.20 -1.15
CA ASP A 100 -8.23 -33.92 -0.74
C ASP A 100 -7.08 -33.00 -0.34
N ARG A 101 -7.28 -31.67 -0.39
CA ARG A 101 -6.22 -30.67 -0.19
C ARG A 101 -6.69 -29.44 0.58
N HIS A 102 -5.77 -28.85 1.33
CA HIS A 102 -5.99 -27.56 1.98
C HIS A 102 -5.90 -26.45 0.93
N ALA A 103 -7.04 -25.83 0.60
CA ALA A 103 -7.12 -24.69 -0.31
C ALA A 103 -8.26 -23.76 0.09
N VAL A 104 -8.06 -22.45 -0.09
CA VAL A 104 -9.12 -21.44 -0.02
C VAL A 104 -9.27 -20.86 -1.43
N ILE A 105 -10.48 -20.90 -1.96
CA ILE A 105 -10.78 -20.60 -3.36
C ILE A 105 -11.77 -19.44 -3.41
N ASP A 106 -11.40 -18.38 -4.13
CA ASP A 106 -12.32 -17.27 -4.38
C ASP A 106 -13.52 -17.75 -5.20
N VAL A 107 -14.71 -17.42 -4.71
CA VAL A 107 -15.96 -17.69 -5.40
C VAL A 107 -16.84 -16.46 -5.46
N HIS A 108 -17.72 -16.40 -6.44
CA HIS A 108 -18.77 -15.40 -6.51
C HIS A 108 -20.10 -16.04 -6.93
N ALA A 109 -21.19 -15.52 -6.40
CA ALA A 109 -22.55 -15.93 -6.75
C ALA A 109 -23.46 -14.70 -6.81
N ALA A 110 -24.39 -14.64 -7.76
CA ALA A 110 -25.29 -13.49 -7.89
C ALA A 110 -26.75 -13.92 -7.92
N GLY A 111 -27.57 -13.23 -7.13
CA GLY A 111 -28.98 -13.54 -6.93
C GLY A 111 -29.74 -12.44 -6.19
N PHE A 112 -30.93 -12.75 -5.70
CA PHE A 112 -31.91 -11.76 -5.21
C PHE A 112 -32.24 -11.94 -3.71
N PRO A 113 -31.32 -11.59 -2.78
CA PRO A 113 -31.52 -11.79 -1.34
C PRO A 113 -32.60 -10.88 -0.76
N LEU A 114 -33.23 -11.33 0.32
CA LEU A 114 -34.27 -10.61 1.04
C LEU A 114 -33.78 -9.27 1.62
N TRP A 115 -32.54 -9.19 2.09
CA TRP A 115 -31.97 -7.94 2.64
C TRP A 115 -31.81 -6.84 1.58
N LYS A 116 -31.82 -7.19 0.29
CA LYS A 116 -31.88 -6.27 -0.85
C LYS A 116 -33.31 -5.93 -1.28
N ARG A 117 -34.32 -6.22 -0.46
CA ARG A 117 -35.70 -5.80 -0.73
C ARG A 117 -35.77 -4.26 -0.76
N ARG A 118 -36.40 -3.74 -1.81
CA ARG A 118 -36.67 -2.33 -2.06
C ARG A 118 -38.14 -2.15 -2.37
N ARG A 119 -38.61 -0.90 -2.28
CA ARG A 119 -39.96 -0.50 -2.69
C ARG A 119 -39.81 0.48 -3.84
N SER A 120 -40.45 0.18 -4.96
CA SER A 120 -40.56 1.08 -6.11
C SER A 120 -41.49 2.24 -5.78
N ALA A 121 -41.39 3.34 -6.54
CA ALA A 121 -42.22 4.53 -6.38
C ALA A 121 -43.74 4.25 -6.49
N ASP A 122 -44.13 3.19 -7.19
CA ASP A 122 -45.51 2.69 -7.30
C ASP A 122 -45.96 1.79 -6.13
N GLY A 123 -45.14 1.67 -5.08
CA GLY A 123 -45.40 0.86 -3.89
C GLY A 123 -45.11 -0.63 -4.03
N ARG A 124 -44.70 -1.10 -5.22
CA ARG A 124 -44.35 -2.52 -5.43
C ARG A 124 -43.05 -2.86 -4.72
N GLN A 125 -43.02 -4.02 -4.07
CA GLN A 125 -41.78 -4.54 -3.49
C GLN A 125 -41.05 -5.42 -4.51
N PHE A 126 -39.76 -5.17 -4.67
CA PHE A 126 -38.85 -5.99 -5.48
C PHE A 126 -37.57 -6.25 -4.69
N ARG A 127 -36.77 -7.23 -5.13
CA ARG A 127 -35.45 -7.51 -4.54
C ARG A 127 -34.40 -7.13 -5.55
N GLU A 128 -33.42 -6.34 -5.13
CA GLU A 128 -32.29 -6.00 -5.97
C GLU A 128 -31.36 -7.18 -6.18
N LEU A 129 -30.69 -7.19 -7.33
CA LEU A 129 -29.62 -8.14 -7.62
C LEU A 129 -28.43 -7.84 -6.69
N HIS A 130 -27.84 -8.89 -6.15
CA HIS A 130 -26.61 -8.80 -5.37
C HIS A 130 -25.64 -9.89 -5.80
N GLN A 131 -24.42 -9.45 -6.11
CA GLN A 131 -23.26 -10.32 -6.23
C GLN A 131 -22.62 -10.48 -4.84
N ALA A 132 -22.63 -11.71 -4.34
CA ALA A 132 -21.93 -12.11 -3.15
C ALA A 132 -20.55 -12.66 -3.53
N ASP A 133 -19.52 -11.87 -3.25
CA ASP A 133 -18.12 -12.30 -3.37
C ASP A 133 -17.67 -12.92 -2.06
N GLY A 134 -17.06 -14.10 -2.14
CA GLY A 134 -16.69 -14.87 -0.96
C GLY A 134 -15.56 -15.85 -1.22
N THR A 135 -15.27 -16.68 -0.23
CA THR A 135 -14.26 -17.73 -0.33
C THR A 135 -14.82 -19.07 0.13
N VAL A 136 -14.38 -20.13 -0.54
CA VAL A 136 -14.64 -21.51 -0.15
C VAL A 136 -13.37 -22.12 0.39
N ALA A 137 -13.40 -22.58 1.64
CA ALA A 137 -12.35 -23.42 2.19
C ALA A 137 -12.64 -24.88 1.82
N ALA A 138 -11.80 -25.50 1.00
CA ALA A 138 -12.01 -26.80 0.37
C ALA A 138 -12.25 -27.96 1.38
N LEU A 139 -11.73 -27.83 2.61
CA LEU A 139 -11.88 -28.81 3.69
C LEU A 139 -13.06 -28.53 4.63
N SER A 140 -13.83 -27.46 4.40
CA SER A 140 -15.03 -27.17 5.18
C SER A 140 -16.20 -28.02 4.67
N ASN A 141 -17.12 -28.40 5.56
CA ASN A 141 -18.32 -29.16 5.23
C ASN A 141 -18.08 -30.53 4.54
N LEU A 142 -16.91 -31.16 4.75
CA LEU A 142 -16.59 -32.50 4.20
C LEU A 142 -17.62 -33.58 4.56
N ARG A 143 -18.17 -33.54 5.78
CA ARG A 143 -19.16 -34.52 6.24
C ARG A 143 -20.48 -34.45 5.46
N THR A 144 -20.93 -33.24 5.16
CA THR A 144 -22.15 -32.99 4.38
C THR A 144 -21.89 -33.06 2.88
N GLY A 145 -20.63 -32.87 2.46
CA GLY A 145 -20.23 -32.83 1.06
C GLY A 145 -20.76 -31.61 0.33
N THR A 146 -20.89 -30.49 1.06
CA THR A 146 -21.27 -29.16 0.57
C THR A 146 -20.08 -28.21 0.66
N LEU A 147 -20.16 -27.05 0.03
CA LEU A 147 -19.17 -25.98 0.20
C LEU A 147 -19.67 -24.96 1.22
N GLU A 148 -18.85 -24.63 2.21
CA GLU A 148 -19.05 -23.42 3.01
C GLU A 148 -18.47 -22.23 2.24
N ILE A 149 -19.32 -21.24 1.94
CA ILE A 149 -18.93 -19.97 1.34
C ILE A 149 -18.93 -18.91 2.44
N THR A 150 -17.75 -18.36 2.75
CA THR A 150 -17.62 -17.19 3.61
C THR A 150 -17.86 -15.93 2.79
N VAL A 151 -18.88 -15.15 3.14
CA VAL A 151 -19.24 -13.87 2.49
C VAL A 151 -19.29 -12.74 3.53
N PRO A 152 -19.16 -11.46 3.12
CA PRO A 152 -19.47 -10.34 4.00
C PRO A 152 -20.86 -10.48 4.61
N VAL A 153 -21.01 -10.08 5.87
CA VAL A 153 -22.29 -10.13 6.58
C VAL A 153 -23.33 -9.25 5.87
N ALA A 154 -24.56 -9.74 5.73
CA ALA A 154 -25.65 -8.97 5.14
C ALA A 154 -25.83 -7.62 5.86
N ALA A 155 -25.91 -6.53 5.09
CA ALA A 155 -25.95 -5.16 5.64
C ALA A 155 -27.22 -4.84 6.44
N ALA A 156 -28.28 -5.64 6.27
CA ALA A 156 -29.53 -5.51 7.01
C ALA A 156 -30.14 -6.90 7.25
N ASP A 157 -30.87 -7.04 8.35
CA ASP A 157 -31.67 -8.23 8.66
C ASP A 157 -33.14 -7.83 8.79
N PRO A 158 -33.87 -7.69 7.66
CA PRO A 158 -35.18 -7.04 7.63
C PRO A 158 -36.31 -7.89 8.22
N ASP A 159 -36.07 -9.17 8.48
CA ASP A 159 -37.03 -10.10 9.05
C ASP A 159 -36.30 -11.09 9.96
N PRO A 160 -36.45 -10.99 11.30
CA PRO A 160 -35.74 -11.83 12.24
C PRO A 160 -36.27 -13.26 12.31
N GLU A 161 -37.25 -13.67 11.50
CA GLU A 161 -37.71 -15.05 11.38
C GLU A 161 -37.26 -15.72 10.07
N VAL A 162 -36.79 -14.93 9.09
CA VAL A 162 -36.38 -15.40 7.77
C VAL A 162 -34.91 -15.08 7.51
N SER A 163 -34.20 -15.96 6.82
CA SER A 163 -32.82 -15.67 6.41
C SER A 163 -32.75 -14.36 5.60
N PRO A 164 -31.85 -13.40 5.92
CA PRO A 164 -31.64 -12.22 5.09
C PRO A 164 -31.16 -12.58 3.68
N TRP A 165 -30.53 -13.75 3.54
CA TRP A 165 -30.10 -14.34 2.28
C TRP A 165 -31.20 -15.12 1.53
N SER A 166 -32.41 -15.22 2.10
CA SER A 166 -33.55 -15.85 1.44
C SER A 166 -33.76 -15.25 0.05
N GLY A 167 -33.73 -16.08 -0.99
CA GLY A 167 -33.75 -15.68 -2.39
C GLY A 167 -32.43 -15.82 -3.14
N MET A 168 -31.29 -15.92 -2.44
CA MET A 168 -30.00 -16.30 -3.08
C MET A 168 -29.93 -17.75 -3.50
N SER A 169 -30.72 -18.61 -2.86
CA SER A 169 -30.71 -20.05 -3.13
C SER A 169 -30.98 -20.33 -4.61
N GLY A 170 -30.14 -21.18 -5.20
CA GLY A 170 -30.08 -21.50 -6.62
C GLY A 170 -29.15 -20.63 -7.46
N SER A 171 -28.53 -19.58 -6.89
CA SER A 171 -27.49 -18.82 -7.59
C SER A 171 -26.31 -19.73 -7.97
N ALA A 172 -25.81 -19.64 -9.20
CA ALA A 172 -24.62 -20.37 -9.59
C ALA A 172 -23.38 -19.84 -8.85
N VAL A 173 -22.58 -20.76 -8.30
CA VAL A 173 -21.33 -20.45 -7.61
C VAL A 173 -20.18 -20.63 -8.57
N TRP A 174 -19.50 -19.53 -8.86
CA TRP A 174 -18.40 -19.46 -9.81
C TRP A 174 -17.06 -19.47 -9.09
N ALA A 175 -16.14 -20.30 -9.55
CA ALA A 175 -14.73 -20.26 -9.20
C ALA A 175 -13.92 -20.01 -10.48
N GLY A 176 -13.38 -18.80 -10.63
CA GLY A 176 -12.82 -18.33 -11.90
C GLY A 176 -13.87 -18.39 -13.02
N SER A 177 -13.58 -19.13 -14.09
CA SER A 177 -14.47 -19.30 -15.24
C SER A 177 -15.39 -20.52 -15.17
N HIS A 178 -15.46 -21.22 -14.04
CA HIS A 178 -16.22 -22.47 -13.93
C HIS A 178 -17.30 -22.37 -12.85
N ILE A 179 -18.47 -22.94 -13.13
CA ILE A 179 -19.49 -23.19 -12.12
C ILE A 179 -19.11 -24.45 -11.35
N VAL A 180 -19.01 -24.33 -10.03
CA VAL A 180 -18.68 -25.44 -9.11
C VAL A 180 -19.89 -25.93 -8.32
N GLY A 181 -20.98 -25.17 -8.32
CA GLY A 181 -22.15 -25.49 -7.52
C GLY A 181 -23.27 -24.46 -7.62
N VAL A 182 -24.28 -24.63 -6.77
CA VAL A 182 -25.39 -23.68 -6.56
C VAL A 182 -25.54 -23.37 -5.09
N VAL A 183 -25.87 -22.13 -4.75
CA VAL A 183 -26.16 -21.73 -3.36
C VAL A 183 -27.38 -22.52 -2.86
N ALA A 184 -27.22 -23.23 -1.75
CA ALA A 184 -28.25 -24.03 -1.11
C ALA A 184 -29.11 -23.17 -0.16
N GLU A 185 -29.95 -23.79 0.66
CA GLU A 185 -30.67 -23.08 1.72
C GLU A 185 -29.69 -22.51 2.76
N HIS A 186 -29.88 -21.25 3.16
CA HIS A 186 -29.08 -20.61 4.19
C HIS A 186 -29.62 -20.91 5.59
N HIS A 187 -28.76 -21.44 6.46
CA HIS A 187 -29.10 -21.71 7.86
C HIS A 187 -28.54 -20.62 8.78
N ARG A 188 -29.44 -19.80 9.37
CA ARG A 188 -29.04 -18.62 10.16
C ARG A 188 -28.13 -18.91 11.35
N TRP A 189 -28.21 -20.11 11.94
CA TRP A 189 -27.36 -20.51 13.06
C TRP A 189 -25.88 -20.74 12.68
N GLU A 190 -25.57 -20.87 11.39
CA GLU A 190 -24.20 -20.93 10.87
C GLU A 190 -23.56 -19.52 10.76
N GLY A 191 -24.35 -18.46 10.98
CA GLY A 191 -23.92 -17.07 10.98
C GLY A 191 -24.24 -16.33 9.68
N LEU A 192 -24.48 -15.02 9.78
CA LEU A 192 -24.94 -14.18 8.66
C LEU A 192 -23.90 -13.94 7.55
N GLY A 193 -22.65 -14.37 7.75
CA GLY A 193 -21.56 -14.31 6.78
C GLY A 193 -21.15 -15.70 6.25
N ARG A 194 -22.05 -16.69 6.33
CA ARG A 194 -21.83 -18.05 5.85
C ARG A 194 -22.98 -18.46 4.94
N LEU A 195 -22.69 -18.86 3.71
CA LEU A 195 -23.64 -19.51 2.82
C LEU A 195 -23.19 -20.94 2.57
N THR A 196 -24.12 -21.83 2.32
CA THR A 196 -23.82 -23.21 1.92
C THR A 196 -24.10 -23.37 0.44
N ALA A 197 -23.28 -24.13 -0.29
CA ALA A 197 -23.51 -24.46 -1.69
C ALA A 197 -23.46 -25.97 -1.97
N ALA A 198 -24.41 -26.42 -2.77
CA ALA A 198 -24.46 -27.75 -3.35
C ALA A 198 -23.42 -27.90 -4.46
N ARG A 199 -22.72 -29.03 -4.46
CA ARG A 199 -21.55 -29.30 -5.32
C ARG A 199 -21.95 -30.03 -6.59
N ILE A 200 -21.61 -29.48 -7.76
CA ILE A 200 -22.01 -30.09 -9.05
C ILE A 200 -21.32 -31.44 -9.30
N ASP A 201 -20.05 -31.57 -8.90
CA ASP A 201 -19.28 -32.81 -8.99
C ASP A 201 -19.84 -33.90 -8.05
N HIS A 202 -20.34 -33.50 -6.89
CA HIS A 202 -20.97 -34.41 -5.94
C HIS A 202 -22.36 -34.87 -6.44
N THR A 203 -23.14 -33.97 -7.04
CA THR A 203 -24.41 -34.30 -7.72
C THR A 203 -24.20 -35.28 -8.87
N LEU A 204 -23.20 -35.04 -9.73
CA LEU A 204 -22.87 -35.95 -10.83
C LEU A 204 -22.39 -37.31 -10.33
N SER A 205 -21.53 -37.36 -9.31
CA SER A 205 -20.99 -38.62 -8.80
C SER A 205 -22.06 -39.48 -8.10
N ARG A 206 -22.99 -38.87 -7.35
CA ARG A 206 -24.07 -39.57 -6.63
C ARG A 206 -25.22 -40.04 -7.52
N ALA A 207 -25.49 -39.36 -8.63
CA ALA A 207 -26.53 -39.78 -9.58
C ALA A 207 -26.17 -41.15 -10.19
N ASP A 208 -27.17 -42.02 -10.36
CA ASP A 208 -27.01 -43.27 -11.10
C ASP A 208 -26.76 -43.00 -12.59
N LYS A 209 -26.21 -43.98 -13.31
CA LYS A 209 -25.71 -43.80 -14.68
C LYS A 209 -26.73 -43.14 -15.64
N PRO A 210 -28.03 -43.52 -15.65
CA PRO A 210 -29.04 -42.86 -16.49
C PRO A 210 -29.25 -41.39 -16.12
N ARG A 211 -29.48 -41.08 -14.84
CA ARG A 211 -29.74 -39.70 -14.38
C ARG A 211 -28.50 -38.81 -14.49
N ARG A 212 -27.29 -39.36 -14.33
CA ARG A 212 -26.03 -38.66 -14.58
C ARG A 212 -25.88 -38.27 -16.04
N GLY A 213 -26.22 -39.18 -16.96
CA GLY A 213 -26.21 -38.90 -18.41
C GLY A 213 -27.20 -37.81 -18.81
N GLU A 214 -28.41 -37.84 -18.22
CA GLU A 214 -29.42 -36.80 -18.40
C GLU A 214 -28.95 -35.43 -17.90
N LEU A 215 -28.42 -35.35 -16.67
CA LEU A 215 -27.88 -34.12 -16.10
C LEU A 215 -26.70 -33.57 -16.93
N ALA A 216 -25.76 -34.43 -17.32
CA ALA A 216 -24.61 -34.04 -18.15
C ALA A 216 -25.04 -33.51 -19.52
N GLY A 217 -26.06 -34.14 -20.13
CA GLY A 217 -26.65 -33.68 -21.39
C GLY A 217 -27.31 -32.31 -21.28
N LEU A 218 -28.08 -32.08 -20.21
CA LEU A 218 -28.73 -30.78 -19.96
C LEU A 218 -27.71 -29.66 -19.70
N LEU A 219 -26.62 -29.97 -19.00
CA LEU A 219 -25.57 -29.00 -18.65
C LEU A 219 -24.45 -28.90 -19.70
N ALA A 220 -24.57 -29.64 -20.82
CA ALA A 220 -23.54 -29.74 -21.87
C ALA A 220 -22.13 -30.13 -21.33
N ILE A 221 -22.08 -31.00 -20.33
CA ILE A 221 -20.83 -31.51 -19.74
C ILE A 221 -20.34 -32.69 -20.57
N ALA A 222 -19.18 -32.54 -21.22
CA ALA A 222 -18.61 -33.56 -22.10
C ALA A 222 -18.18 -34.85 -21.35
N ASP A 223 -17.53 -34.70 -20.19
CA ASP A 223 -17.13 -35.82 -19.34
C ASP A 223 -17.63 -35.60 -17.90
N PRO A 224 -18.77 -36.21 -17.51
CA PRO A 224 -19.33 -36.06 -16.17
C PRO A 224 -18.55 -36.79 -15.08
N GLN A 225 -17.53 -37.58 -15.41
CA GLN A 225 -16.69 -38.29 -14.45
C GLN A 225 -15.38 -37.56 -14.13
N SER A 226 -14.99 -36.56 -14.93
CA SER A 226 -13.70 -35.90 -14.83
C SER A 226 -13.81 -34.39 -15.03
N LEU A 227 -14.53 -33.72 -14.11
CA LEU A 227 -14.55 -32.25 -14.09
C LEU A 227 -13.16 -31.69 -13.73
N PRO A 228 -12.71 -30.59 -14.39
CA PRO A 228 -11.43 -29.98 -14.08
C PRO A 228 -11.40 -29.44 -12.66
N ASP A 229 -10.29 -29.65 -11.95
CA ASP A 229 -10.05 -29.00 -10.67
C ASP A 229 -9.93 -27.49 -10.84
N VAL A 230 -10.54 -26.73 -9.94
CA VAL A 230 -10.39 -25.27 -9.88
C VAL A 230 -9.76 -24.87 -8.54
N GLY A 231 -8.96 -23.81 -8.57
CA GLY A 231 -8.19 -23.32 -7.42
C GLY A 231 -6.67 -23.46 -7.57
N PRO A 232 -5.88 -22.96 -6.59
CA PRO A 232 -4.42 -22.95 -6.65
C PRO A 232 -3.87 -24.38 -6.84
N GLY A 233 -3.06 -24.59 -7.88
CA GLY A 233 -2.50 -25.90 -8.23
C GLY A 233 -3.30 -26.72 -9.25
N ALA A 234 -4.43 -26.21 -9.79
CA ALA A 234 -5.00 -26.74 -11.02
C ALA A 234 -4.04 -26.46 -12.20
N ALA A 235 -3.56 -27.52 -12.85
CA ALA A 235 -2.47 -27.47 -13.81
C ALA A 235 -2.63 -26.38 -14.89
N ARG A 236 -1.77 -25.36 -14.87
CA ARG A 236 -1.38 -24.60 -16.07
C ARG A 236 -0.43 -25.45 -16.91
N ALA A 237 -0.98 -26.38 -17.66
CA ALA A 237 -0.31 -26.97 -18.82
C ALA A 237 -0.63 -26.10 -20.03
N ASP A 238 0.16 -25.04 -20.26
CA ASP A 238 0.81 -24.77 -21.55
C ASP A 238 1.39 -23.34 -21.65
N SER A 239 2.64 -23.31 -22.12
CA SER A 239 3.34 -22.21 -22.82
C SER A 239 3.91 -21.02 -22.02
N ALA A 240 5.03 -21.25 -21.34
CA ALA A 240 6.17 -20.34 -21.41
C ALA A 240 7.47 -21.14 -21.25
N PRO A 241 8.54 -20.86 -22.01
CA PRO A 241 9.84 -21.50 -21.78
C PRO A 241 10.37 -21.08 -20.40
N PRO A 242 11.24 -21.87 -19.77
CA PRO A 242 11.78 -21.56 -18.45
C PRO A 242 12.50 -20.21 -18.50
N ARG A 243 12.01 -19.23 -17.73
CA ARG A 243 12.73 -17.97 -17.50
C ARG A 243 14.02 -18.30 -16.73
N ALA A 244 15.13 -17.77 -17.20
CA ALA A 244 16.43 -17.90 -16.59
C ALA A 244 16.50 -17.03 -15.31
N GLY A 245 16.64 -17.68 -14.14
CA GLY A 245 16.92 -17.06 -12.83
C GLY A 245 15.85 -16.09 -12.29
N SER A 246 15.76 -15.96 -10.97
CA SER A 246 14.96 -14.88 -10.36
C SER A 246 15.70 -13.55 -10.49
N LYS A 247 15.00 -12.45 -10.81
CA LYS A 247 15.60 -11.11 -10.78
C LYS A 247 15.80 -10.68 -9.32
N VAL A 248 17.00 -10.27 -8.95
CA VAL A 248 17.34 -9.84 -7.58
C VAL A 248 17.54 -8.33 -7.53
N ILE A 249 16.88 -7.66 -6.58
CA ILE A 249 17.07 -6.24 -6.25
C ILE A 249 17.51 -6.12 -4.79
N GLY A 250 18.37 -5.15 -4.50
CA GLY A 250 18.96 -4.93 -3.18
C GLY A 250 20.27 -5.69 -2.97
N LEU A 251 21.08 -5.21 -2.00
CA LEU A 251 22.35 -5.85 -1.68
C LEU A 251 22.09 -7.13 -0.88
N PRO A 252 22.53 -8.31 -1.36
CA PRO A 252 22.40 -9.53 -0.59
C PRO A 252 23.20 -9.39 0.72
N VAL A 253 22.70 -10.00 1.79
CA VAL A 253 23.42 -10.06 3.06
C VAL A 253 24.61 -11.02 2.87
N THR A 254 25.75 -10.49 2.44
CA THR A 254 26.94 -11.29 2.08
C THR A 254 27.73 -11.80 3.29
N HIS A 255 27.42 -11.29 4.49
CA HIS A 255 28.17 -11.65 5.69
C HIS A 255 27.92 -13.11 6.11
N GLY A 256 28.95 -13.96 5.99
CA GLY A 256 28.94 -15.34 6.47
C GLY A 256 28.54 -16.42 5.45
N LEU A 257 28.17 -16.07 4.22
CA LEU A 257 27.83 -17.07 3.18
C LEU A 257 29.01 -17.97 2.79
N GLU A 258 30.24 -17.43 2.77
CA GLU A 258 31.45 -18.20 2.46
C GLU A 258 31.78 -19.27 3.51
N LEU A 259 31.29 -19.10 4.74
CA LEU A 259 31.52 -20.00 5.88
C LEU A 259 30.22 -20.69 6.33
N PHE A 260 29.15 -20.58 5.55
CA PHE A 260 27.87 -21.15 5.88
C PHE A 260 27.98 -22.68 5.91
N LYS A 261 27.85 -23.25 7.10
CA LYS A 261 27.67 -24.70 7.27
C LYS A 261 26.20 -25.04 7.34
N ASP A 262 25.91 -26.25 6.86
CA ASP A 262 24.57 -26.70 6.58
C ASP A 262 23.62 -26.47 7.77
N ARG A 263 22.36 -26.21 7.49
CA ARG A 263 21.24 -25.92 8.41
C ARG A 263 20.01 -26.54 7.78
N ALA A 264 20.11 -27.84 7.48
CA ALA A 264 19.20 -28.49 6.54
C ALA A 264 17.76 -28.47 7.05
N GLU A 265 17.57 -28.71 8.35
CA GLU A 265 16.27 -28.69 9.00
C GLU A 265 15.63 -27.29 8.98
N GLU A 266 16.38 -26.26 9.36
CA GLU A 266 15.85 -24.89 9.43
C GLU A 266 15.62 -24.32 8.03
N ARG A 267 16.51 -24.59 7.07
CA ARG A 267 16.27 -24.22 5.66
C ARG A 267 15.05 -24.94 5.11
N GLU A 268 14.87 -26.22 5.41
CA GLU A 268 13.68 -26.97 4.99
C GLU A 268 12.41 -26.39 5.62
N LEU A 269 12.42 -26.03 6.90
CA LEU A 269 11.30 -25.36 7.57
C LEU A 269 10.97 -24.02 6.91
N ILE A 270 11.99 -23.17 6.68
CA ILE A 270 11.82 -21.88 5.99
C ILE A 270 11.26 -22.12 4.59
N GLY A 271 11.82 -23.05 3.82
CA GLY A 271 11.35 -23.41 2.48
C GLY A 271 9.92 -23.93 2.48
N ARG A 272 9.55 -24.78 3.44
CA ARG A 272 8.20 -25.30 3.62
C ARG A 272 7.20 -24.17 3.88
N HIS A 273 7.50 -23.28 4.82
CA HIS A 273 6.63 -22.14 5.13
C HIS A 273 6.57 -21.12 3.99
N LEU A 274 7.71 -20.78 3.37
CA LEU A 274 7.75 -19.89 2.22
C LEU A 274 7.07 -20.48 0.99
N SER A 275 6.95 -21.81 0.87
CA SER A 275 6.25 -22.47 -0.23
C SER A 275 4.72 -22.47 -0.05
N ASP A 276 4.24 -22.37 1.20
CA ASP A 276 2.82 -22.39 1.55
C ASP A 276 2.11 -21.09 1.13
N PRO A 277 1.12 -21.13 0.22
CA PRO A 277 0.34 -19.96 -0.15
C PRO A 277 -0.51 -19.33 0.94
N ALA A 278 -0.74 -20.01 2.07
CA ALA A 278 -1.40 -19.43 3.24
C ALA A 278 -0.47 -18.51 4.03
N MET A 279 0.85 -18.72 3.94
CA MET A 279 1.83 -17.91 4.65
C MET A 279 2.13 -16.62 3.87
N ARG A 280 2.14 -15.51 4.60
CA ARG A 280 2.50 -14.18 4.11
C ARG A 280 3.85 -13.74 4.66
N MET A 281 4.24 -14.23 5.84
CA MET A 281 5.49 -13.87 6.49
C MET A 281 6.11 -15.07 7.22
N VAL A 282 7.41 -15.27 7.06
CA VAL A 282 8.20 -16.24 7.82
C VAL A 282 9.24 -15.45 8.60
N THR A 283 9.21 -15.54 9.92
CA THR A 283 10.14 -14.84 10.80
C THR A 283 11.16 -15.83 11.35
N VAL A 284 12.44 -15.58 11.11
CA VAL A 284 13.55 -16.33 11.70
C VAL A 284 13.99 -15.58 12.96
N THR A 285 13.77 -16.19 14.12
CA THR A 285 14.12 -15.63 15.43
C THR A 285 15.27 -16.39 16.06
N GLY A 286 15.91 -15.81 17.08
CA GLY A 286 17.04 -16.42 17.75
C GLY A 286 18.04 -15.39 18.30
N ARG A 287 18.91 -15.84 19.19
CA ARG A 287 19.90 -14.98 19.85
C ARG A 287 20.93 -14.41 18.86
N ARG A 288 21.71 -13.42 19.30
CA ARG A 288 22.80 -12.84 18.50
C ARG A 288 23.83 -13.91 18.14
N GLY A 289 24.38 -13.86 16.92
CA GLY A 289 25.42 -14.78 16.46
C GLY A 289 24.95 -16.18 16.04
N MET A 290 23.64 -16.50 16.13
CA MET A 290 23.09 -17.81 15.76
C MET A 290 23.04 -18.08 14.24
N GLY A 291 23.25 -17.07 13.40
CA GLY A 291 23.26 -17.23 11.94
C GLY A 291 21.90 -17.00 11.25
N LYS A 292 20.96 -16.26 11.86
CA LYS A 292 19.64 -15.92 11.27
C LYS A 292 19.77 -15.29 9.88
N SER A 293 20.58 -14.25 9.75
CA SER A 293 20.81 -13.55 8.48
C SER A 293 21.50 -14.46 7.45
N ALA A 294 22.42 -15.33 7.90
CA ALA A 294 23.12 -16.26 7.03
C ALA A 294 22.19 -17.35 6.48
N VAL A 295 21.30 -17.92 7.29
CA VAL A 295 20.31 -18.91 6.80
C VAL A 295 19.30 -18.27 5.85
N ALA A 296 18.83 -17.06 6.16
CA ALA A 296 17.91 -16.32 5.28
C ALA A 296 18.58 -15.99 3.93
N ALA A 297 19.81 -15.47 3.95
CA ALA A 297 20.59 -15.19 2.75
C ALA A 297 20.85 -16.46 1.93
N LYS A 298 21.14 -17.59 2.58
CA LYS A 298 21.33 -18.88 1.89
C LYS A 298 20.05 -19.34 1.19
N VAL A 299 18.90 -19.21 1.85
CA VAL A 299 17.60 -19.52 1.24
C VAL A 299 17.35 -18.61 0.03
N MET A 300 17.61 -17.31 0.13
CA MET A 300 17.49 -16.38 -1.00
C MET A 300 18.43 -16.74 -2.17
N GLU A 301 19.69 -17.12 -1.90
CA GLU A 301 20.66 -17.59 -2.92
C GLU A 301 20.18 -18.87 -3.63
N MET A 302 19.61 -19.82 -2.89
CA MET A 302 19.02 -21.03 -3.48
C MET A 302 17.85 -20.69 -4.39
N LEU A 303 16.94 -19.84 -3.91
CA LEU A 303 15.76 -19.42 -4.66
C LEU A 303 16.13 -18.64 -5.93
N GLU A 304 17.19 -17.82 -5.89
CA GLU A 304 17.73 -17.12 -7.06
C GLU A 304 18.15 -18.09 -8.16
N ARG A 305 18.72 -19.23 -7.78
CA ARG A 305 19.11 -20.35 -8.67
C ARG A 305 17.93 -21.23 -9.08
N GLY A 306 16.73 -20.96 -8.58
CA GLY A 306 15.53 -21.77 -8.79
C GLY A 306 15.49 -23.05 -7.95
N GLU A 307 16.31 -23.15 -6.91
CA GLU A 307 16.38 -24.28 -6.00
C GLU A 307 15.57 -24.00 -4.74
N TRP A 308 14.65 -24.92 -4.39
CA TRP A 308 13.92 -24.84 -3.13
C TRP A 308 14.61 -25.69 -2.04
N PRO A 309 14.68 -25.21 -0.79
CA PRO A 309 15.20 -26.01 0.31
C PRO A 309 14.43 -27.32 0.54
N GLY A 310 15.16 -28.41 0.79
CA GLY A 310 14.59 -29.72 1.13
C GLY A 310 13.74 -30.33 0.01
N HIS A 311 12.51 -30.72 0.35
CA HIS A 311 11.55 -31.34 -0.59
C HIS A 311 10.41 -30.38 -1.02
N ALA A 312 10.52 -29.09 -0.69
CA ALA A 312 9.51 -28.12 -1.07
C ALA A 312 9.40 -28.02 -2.60
N ARG A 313 8.17 -28.12 -3.12
CA ARG A 313 7.87 -27.96 -4.55
C ARG A 313 6.98 -26.74 -4.73
N ALA A 314 7.59 -25.58 -4.93
CA ALA A 314 6.91 -24.34 -5.26
C ALA A 314 7.43 -23.74 -6.57
N PRO A 315 6.68 -22.81 -7.20
CA PRO A 315 7.17 -22.07 -8.35
C PRO A 315 8.48 -21.35 -8.01
N VAL A 316 9.38 -21.23 -8.98
CA VAL A 316 10.56 -20.37 -8.84
C VAL A 316 10.07 -18.92 -8.67
N PRO A 317 10.56 -18.16 -7.67
CA PRO A 317 10.16 -16.77 -7.51
C PRO A 317 10.44 -15.95 -8.76
N SER A 318 9.50 -15.13 -9.19
CA SER A 318 9.68 -14.18 -10.29
C SER A 318 10.64 -13.05 -9.93
N GLY A 319 10.75 -12.73 -8.64
CA GLY A 319 11.67 -11.69 -8.16
C GLY A 319 11.97 -11.84 -6.67
N LEU A 320 13.19 -11.42 -6.31
CA LEU A 320 13.72 -11.40 -4.96
C LEU A 320 14.14 -9.98 -4.62
N VAL A 321 13.72 -9.50 -3.44
CA VAL A 321 14.08 -8.17 -2.94
C VAL A 321 14.78 -8.32 -1.59
N ASN A 322 15.97 -7.74 -1.45
CA ASN A 322 16.75 -7.78 -0.21
C ASN A 322 16.81 -6.40 0.44
N LEU A 323 16.26 -6.29 1.66
CA LEU A 323 16.28 -5.09 2.48
C LEU A 323 16.92 -5.41 3.84
N SER A 324 17.75 -4.51 4.35
CA SER A 324 18.34 -4.64 5.67
C SER A 324 18.51 -3.26 6.31
N THR A 325 18.16 -3.15 7.60
CA THR A 325 18.42 -1.96 8.40
C THR A 325 19.91 -1.62 8.48
N ARG A 326 20.79 -2.59 8.22
CA ARG A 326 22.26 -2.45 8.29
C ARG A 326 22.97 -2.26 6.94
N THR A 327 22.25 -2.27 5.81
CA THR A 327 22.85 -1.98 4.50
C THR A 327 22.18 -0.79 3.84
N SER A 328 20.95 -0.99 3.40
CA SER A 328 20.22 -0.10 2.51
C SER A 328 19.08 0.65 3.21
N GLY A 329 18.81 0.30 4.47
CA GLY A 329 17.65 0.75 5.23
C GLY A 329 16.38 -0.01 4.82
N ILE A 330 15.33 0.17 5.64
CA ILE A 330 13.98 -0.34 5.37
C ILE A 330 13.02 0.84 5.52
N SER A 331 12.40 1.27 4.41
CA SER A 331 11.31 2.24 4.39
C SER A 331 10.23 1.78 3.40
N LEU A 332 9.02 2.30 3.55
CA LEU A 332 7.91 1.97 2.67
C LEU A 332 8.19 2.32 1.21
N GLU A 333 8.71 3.52 0.95
CA GLU A 333 9.07 3.96 -0.40
C GLU A 333 10.14 3.06 -1.04
N ARG A 334 11.18 2.73 -0.27
CA ARG A 334 12.24 1.84 -0.76
C ARG A 334 11.67 0.48 -1.10
N LEU A 335 10.84 -0.06 -0.21
CA LEU A 335 10.16 -1.32 -0.44
C LEU A 335 9.34 -1.25 -1.74
N TYR A 336 8.59 -0.17 -1.93
CA TYR A 336 7.78 0.05 -3.11
C TYR A 336 8.63 0.06 -4.39
N PHE A 337 9.71 0.86 -4.43
CA PHE A 337 10.56 0.99 -5.61
C PHE A 337 11.41 -0.25 -5.88
N ASP A 338 11.98 -0.90 -4.87
CA ASP A 338 12.76 -2.11 -5.06
C ASP A 338 11.87 -3.25 -5.58
N CYS A 339 10.62 -3.29 -5.12
CA CYS A 339 9.57 -4.15 -5.67
C CYS A 339 9.19 -3.77 -7.11
N ALA A 340 9.00 -2.49 -7.42
CA ALA A 340 8.68 -2.03 -8.77
C ALA A 340 9.81 -2.36 -9.77
N ARG A 341 11.07 -2.16 -9.37
CA ARG A 341 12.27 -2.52 -10.12
C ARG A 341 12.32 -3.99 -10.49
N VAL A 342 11.87 -4.87 -9.60
CA VAL A 342 11.88 -6.31 -9.87
C VAL A 342 10.92 -6.69 -11.02
N LEU A 343 9.90 -5.86 -11.31
CA LEU A 343 8.88 -6.11 -12.33
C LEU A 343 9.29 -5.73 -13.76
N GLY A 344 10.42 -5.03 -13.94
CA GLY A 344 10.96 -4.60 -15.23
C GLY A 344 10.52 -3.20 -15.65
N SER A 345 11.22 -2.61 -16.65
CA SER A 345 11.20 -1.18 -16.97
C SER A 345 9.82 -0.58 -17.18
N ASP A 346 8.93 -1.28 -17.91
CA ASP A 346 7.63 -0.72 -18.29
C ASP A 346 6.68 -0.65 -17.08
N ARG A 347 6.70 -1.68 -16.22
CA ARG A 347 5.91 -1.71 -14.99
C ARG A 347 6.51 -0.81 -13.92
N GLU A 348 7.84 -0.79 -13.83
CA GLU A 348 8.60 0.10 -12.95
C GLU A 348 8.21 1.56 -13.22
N THR A 349 8.29 2.01 -14.48
CA THR A 349 7.96 3.40 -14.86
C THR A 349 6.52 3.75 -14.46
N ARG A 350 5.55 2.90 -14.78
CA ARG A 350 4.14 3.12 -14.39
C ARG A 350 3.96 3.20 -12.88
N LEU A 351 4.64 2.35 -12.11
CA LEU A 351 4.54 2.36 -10.65
C LEU A 351 5.24 3.58 -10.04
N LEU A 352 6.33 4.05 -10.63
CA LEU A 352 6.96 5.32 -10.26
C LEU A 352 6.02 6.50 -10.51
N ASP A 353 5.31 6.50 -11.63
CA ASP A 353 4.28 7.52 -11.92
C ASP A 353 3.15 7.48 -10.88
N ILE A 354 2.68 6.27 -10.50
CA ILE A 354 1.68 6.09 -9.43
C ILE A 354 2.20 6.56 -8.07
N TRP A 355 3.46 6.28 -7.77
CA TRP A 355 4.08 6.73 -6.53
C TRP A 355 4.14 8.27 -6.44
N ALA A 356 4.36 8.94 -7.57
CA ALA A 356 4.39 10.40 -7.66
C ALA A 356 3.00 11.06 -7.54
N THR A 357 1.89 10.31 -7.59
CA THR A 357 0.54 10.89 -7.39
C THR A 357 0.22 11.09 -5.91
N ASN A 358 -0.82 11.88 -5.61
CA ASN A 358 -1.26 12.14 -4.23
C ASN A 358 -2.19 11.03 -3.66
N ARG A 359 -2.19 9.83 -4.26
CA ARG A 359 -2.97 8.68 -3.76
C ARG A 359 -2.55 8.30 -2.33
N PRO A 360 -3.49 7.79 -1.51
CA PRO A 360 -3.16 7.12 -0.26
C PRO A 360 -2.13 6.00 -0.49
N VAL A 361 -1.23 5.81 0.49
CA VAL A 361 -0.21 4.75 0.47
C VAL A 361 -0.82 3.36 0.21
N GLN A 362 -1.99 3.09 0.78
CA GLN A 362 -2.68 1.81 0.66
C GLN A 362 -3.07 1.52 -0.80
N ASP A 363 -3.50 2.55 -1.54
CA ASP A 363 -3.87 2.41 -2.96
C ASP A 363 -2.63 2.21 -3.82
N LYS A 364 -1.55 2.95 -3.53
CA LYS A 364 -0.25 2.75 -4.18
C LYS A 364 0.21 1.31 -4.00
N LEU A 365 0.21 0.79 -2.76
CA LEU A 365 0.55 -0.59 -2.46
C LEU A 365 -0.39 -1.60 -3.14
N GLY A 366 -1.67 -1.29 -3.22
CA GLY A 366 -2.65 -2.09 -3.97
C GLY A 366 -2.28 -2.23 -5.45
N GLU A 367 -1.88 -1.13 -6.11
CA GLU A 367 -1.40 -1.14 -7.50
C GLU A 367 -0.09 -1.93 -7.66
N LEU A 368 0.83 -1.81 -6.70
CA LEU A 368 2.07 -2.59 -6.69
C LEU A 368 1.76 -4.10 -6.64
N PHE A 369 0.90 -4.52 -5.72
CA PHE A 369 0.50 -5.92 -5.59
C PHE A 369 -0.30 -6.41 -6.81
N ALA A 370 -1.15 -5.56 -7.38
CA ALA A 370 -1.84 -5.86 -8.63
C ALA A 370 -0.87 -6.03 -9.82
N ALA A 371 0.19 -5.23 -9.88
CA ALA A 371 1.23 -5.33 -10.91
C ALA A 371 2.13 -6.57 -10.73
N MET A 372 2.30 -7.05 -9.50
CA MET A 372 2.93 -8.34 -9.20
C MET A 372 2.03 -9.52 -9.62
N GLY A 373 0.71 -9.39 -9.47
CA GLY A 373 -0.25 -10.43 -9.83
C GLY A 373 -0.08 -11.70 -8.98
N ASP A 374 -0.29 -12.87 -9.60
CA ASP A 374 -0.19 -14.18 -8.92
C ASP A 374 1.23 -14.79 -8.95
N GLU A 375 2.21 -14.02 -9.41
CA GLU A 375 3.60 -14.44 -9.43
C GLU A 375 4.20 -14.44 -8.01
N LEU A 376 5.09 -15.39 -7.72
CA LEU A 376 5.73 -15.48 -6.40
C LEU A 376 6.89 -14.48 -6.32
N PHE A 377 6.78 -13.52 -5.40
CA PHE A 377 7.88 -12.63 -5.03
C PHE A 377 8.26 -12.88 -3.57
N ILE A 378 9.55 -12.83 -3.26
CA ILE A 378 10.03 -12.97 -1.88
C ILE A 378 10.84 -11.73 -1.51
N ILE A 379 10.45 -11.10 -0.40
CA ILE A 379 11.12 -9.92 0.15
C ILE A 379 11.78 -10.33 1.46
N LEU A 380 13.11 -10.23 1.51
CA LEU A 380 13.89 -10.37 2.73
C LEU A 380 13.95 -9.04 3.47
N MET A 381 13.56 -9.03 4.74
CA MET A 381 13.76 -7.93 5.69
C MET A 381 14.68 -8.40 6.82
N ASP A 382 15.95 -8.02 6.72
CA ASP A 382 16.96 -8.44 7.67
C ASP A 382 17.16 -7.42 8.81
N ASN A 383 17.33 -7.92 10.03
CA ASN A 383 17.54 -7.16 11.26
C ASN A 383 16.40 -6.17 11.56
N LEU A 384 15.15 -6.69 11.53
CA LEU A 384 13.96 -5.87 11.70
C LEU A 384 13.79 -5.38 13.15
N GLU A 385 14.48 -5.96 14.13
CA GLU A 385 14.45 -5.52 15.53
C GLU A 385 14.81 -4.03 15.73
N ASP A 386 15.60 -3.44 14.83
CA ASP A 386 15.94 -2.01 14.88
C ASP A 386 14.73 -1.09 14.62
N ARG A 387 13.62 -1.64 14.12
CA ARG A 387 12.34 -0.95 13.89
C ARG A 387 11.27 -1.31 14.91
N LEU A 388 11.55 -2.25 15.81
CA LEU A 388 10.59 -2.73 16.79
C LEU A 388 10.81 -2.03 18.14
N GLN A 389 9.72 -1.85 18.87
CA GLN A 389 9.76 -1.56 20.29
C GLN A 389 10.26 -2.79 21.07
N ASP A 390 10.66 -2.59 22.33
CA ASP A 390 11.18 -3.65 23.21
C ASP A 390 10.22 -4.84 23.38
N ASP A 391 8.91 -4.62 23.17
CA ASP A 391 7.89 -5.66 23.26
C ASP A 391 7.65 -6.42 21.94
N GLY A 392 8.33 -6.04 20.85
CA GLY A 392 8.24 -6.65 19.52
C GLY A 392 7.16 -6.05 18.61
N ARG A 393 6.52 -4.93 18.98
CA ARG A 393 5.58 -4.19 18.11
C ARG A 393 6.31 -3.16 17.24
N LEU A 394 5.74 -2.84 16.08
CA LEU A 394 6.12 -1.64 15.34
C LEU A 394 5.50 -0.41 16.00
N ASP A 395 6.13 0.75 15.84
CA ASP A 395 5.56 2.03 16.25
C ASP A 395 4.27 2.33 15.44
N ASP A 396 3.27 2.95 16.07
CA ASP A 396 1.99 3.26 15.42
C ASP A 396 2.17 4.33 14.32
N GLU A 397 3.24 5.14 14.39
CA GLU A 397 3.66 6.09 13.36
C GLU A 397 4.63 5.49 12.32
N ASP A 398 4.96 4.20 12.40
CA ASP A 398 5.86 3.53 11.44
C ASP A 398 5.14 3.23 10.11
N GLU A 399 5.66 3.78 9.01
CA GLU A 399 5.18 3.51 7.65
C GLU A 399 5.14 1.99 7.32
N LEU A 400 6.01 1.19 7.93
CA LEU A 400 6.05 -0.26 7.72
C LEU A 400 4.82 -0.97 8.28
N ALA A 401 4.15 -0.41 9.30
CA ALA A 401 2.91 -0.96 9.83
C ALA A 401 1.80 -0.93 8.78
N VAL A 402 1.72 0.16 7.98
CA VAL A 402 0.78 0.29 6.85
C VAL A 402 1.08 -0.76 5.78
N PHE A 403 2.35 -0.95 5.45
CA PHE A 403 2.76 -1.98 4.49
C PHE A 403 2.33 -3.38 4.94
N LEU A 404 2.59 -3.74 6.20
CA LEU A 404 2.20 -5.05 6.73
C LEU A 404 0.68 -5.22 6.73
N ASP A 405 -0.08 -4.21 7.15
CA ASP A 405 -1.56 -4.27 7.11
C ASP A 405 -2.07 -4.50 5.68
N CYS A 406 -1.54 -3.77 4.68
CA CYS A 406 -1.87 -3.99 3.28
C CYS A 406 -1.47 -5.39 2.80
N LEU A 407 -0.27 -5.86 3.14
CA LEU A 407 0.25 -7.18 2.78
C LEU A 407 -0.65 -8.31 3.33
N PHE A 408 -1.08 -8.21 4.58
CA PHE A 408 -1.93 -9.24 5.20
C PHE A 408 -3.37 -9.23 4.69
N ARG A 409 -3.83 -8.13 4.09
CA ARG A 409 -5.18 -7.99 3.51
C ARG A 409 -5.24 -8.29 2.02
N ALA A 410 -4.13 -8.19 1.31
CA ALA A 410 -4.11 -8.37 -0.13
C ALA A 410 -4.21 -9.86 -0.55
N ARG A 411 -4.92 -10.09 -1.65
CA ARG A 411 -5.26 -11.45 -2.13
C ARG A 411 -4.04 -12.21 -2.64
N SER A 412 -3.23 -11.54 -3.47
CA SER A 412 -1.96 -12.05 -4.01
C SER A 412 -0.86 -11.05 -3.67
N THR A 413 0.15 -11.49 -2.93
CA THR A 413 1.20 -10.61 -2.39
C THR A 413 2.57 -11.27 -2.45
N PRO A 414 3.64 -10.46 -2.37
CA PRO A 414 4.94 -10.99 -2.00
C PRO A 414 4.86 -11.73 -0.66
N ARG A 415 5.76 -12.69 -0.45
CA ARG A 415 5.97 -13.35 0.84
C ARG A 415 7.19 -12.73 1.52
N LEU A 416 7.06 -12.43 2.80
CA LEU A 416 8.17 -11.88 3.58
C LEU A 416 8.98 -12.98 4.22
N LEU A 417 10.31 -12.86 4.13
CA LEU A 417 11.27 -13.54 4.98
C LEU A 417 11.88 -12.49 5.90
N VAL A 418 11.66 -12.60 7.20
CA VAL A 418 12.09 -11.60 8.19
C VAL A 418 13.13 -12.24 9.11
N THR A 419 14.17 -11.52 9.46
CA THR A 419 15.06 -11.91 10.57
C THR A 419 14.94 -10.91 11.71
N SER A 420 14.85 -11.42 12.94
CA SER A 420 14.77 -10.58 14.14
C SER A 420 15.36 -11.27 15.36
N GLN A 421 15.89 -10.50 16.31
CA GLN A 421 16.26 -11.02 17.64
C GLN A 421 15.05 -11.29 18.54
N ILE A 422 13.97 -10.53 18.36
CA ILE A 422 12.73 -10.65 19.13
C ILE A 422 11.56 -11.00 18.20
N PRO A 423 10.59 -11.82 18.63
CA PRO A 423 9.43 -12.14 17.82
C PRO A 423 8.58 -10.90 17.51
N LEU A 424 8.14 -10.75 16.26
CA LEU A 424 7.18 -9.71 15.89
C LEU A 424 5.82 -9.96 16.55
N ARG A 425 5.32 -8.99 17.30
CA ARG A 425 3.98 -9.06 17.91
C ARG A 425 2.93 -8.49 16.98
N LEU A 426 2.28 -9.39 16.24
CA LEU A 426 1.11 -9.07 15.43
C LEU A 426 -0.21 -9.29 16.17
N ALA A 427 -1.25 -8.62 15.68
CA ALA A 427 -2.63 -8.85 16.11
C ALA A 427 -3.02 -10.34 15.98
N PRO A 428 -3.83 -10.90 16.90
CA PRO A 428 -4.15 -12.33 16.93
C PRO A 428 -4.68 -12.90 15.60
N GLU A 429 -5.43 -12.10 14.85
CA GLU A 429 -6.07 -12.47 13.58
C GLU A 429 -5.06 -12.65 12.45
N LEU A 430 -3.88 -12.03 12.56
CA LEU A 430 -2.82 -12.06 11.55
C LEU A 430 -1.86 -13.24 11.75
N ARG A 431 -1.77 -13.79 12.97
CA ARG A 431 -0.84 -14.87 13.32
C ARG A 431 -1.00 -16.13 12.47
N ARG A 432 -2.20 -16.37 11.95
CA ARG A 432 -2.48 -17.50 11.05
C ARG A 432 -1.79 -17.41 9.68
N PHE A 433 -1.33 -16.23 9.30
CA PHE A 433 -0.62 -15.97 8.05
C PHE A 433 0.89 -15.90 8.24
N THR A 434 1.38 -16.22 9.44
CA THR A 434 2.78 -16.09 9.80
C THR A 434 3.33 -17.39 10.34
N ALA A 435 4.57 -17.70 9.98
CA ALA A 435 5.33 -18.79 10.58
C ALA A 435 6.57 -18.23 11.29
N GLU A 436 7.00 -18.92 12.34
CA GLU A 436 8.23 -18.61 13.07
C GLU A 436 9.16 -19.81 13.02
N VAL A 437 10.44 -19.55 12.72
CA VAL A 437 11.53 -20.53 12.76
C VAL A 437 12.53 -20.04 13.80
N GLU A 438 12.49 -20.65 14.98
CA GLU A 438 13.37 -20.30 16.09
C GLU A 438 14.72 -21.02 15.95
N LEU A 439 15.80 -20.25 15.88
CA LEU A 439 17.18 -20.74 16.00
C LEU A 439 17.60 -20.70 17.48
N SER A 440 17.16 -21.72 18.22
CA SER A 440 17.47 -21.92 19.64
C SER A 440 18.82 -22.62 19.86
N ASP A 441 19.18 -23.54 18.97
CA ASP A 441 20.40 -24.35 19.04
C ASP A 441 21.48 -23.91 18.02
N GLY A 442 22.74 -24.05 18.41
CA GLY A 442 23.89 -23.82 17.52
C GLY A 442 23.96 -24.86 16.41
N LEU A 443 25.03 -24.83 15.61
CA LEU A 443 25.25 -25.80 14.56
C LEU A 443 25.33 -27.23 15.12
N PRO A 444 24.65 -28.20 14.47
CA PRO A 444 24.85 -29.61 14.70
C PRO A 444 26.33 -30.01 14.78
N PRO A 445 26.68 -31.05 15.56
CA PRO A 445 28.07 -31.31 15.87
C PRO A 445 28.95 -31.63 14.65
N THR A 446 28.41 -32.32 13.64
CA THR A 446 29.10 -32.61 12.37
C THR A 446 29.40 -31.36 11.57
N GLU A 447 28.48 -30.40 11.57
CA GLU A 447 28.61 -29.13 10.85
C GLU A 447 29.54 -28.16 11.59
N SER A 448 29.50 -28.16 12.91
CA SER A 448 30.46 -27.42 13.75
C SER A 448 31.90 -27.87 13.52
N VAL A 449 32.14 -29.19 13.45
CA VAL A 449 33.45 -29.76 13.11
C VAL A 449 33.87 -29.35 11.70
N ALA A 450 32.95 -29.41 10.73
CA ALA A 450 33.21 -28.99 9.35
C ALA A 450 33.54 -27.48 9.26
N LEU A 451 32.86 -26.64 10.06
CA LEU A 451 33.14 -25.20 10.16
C LEU A 451 34.55 -24.98 10.70
N LEU A 452 34.90 -25.58 11.83
CA LEU A 452 36.23 -25.44 12.45
C LEU A 452 37.35 -25.84 11.49
N ARG A 453 37.17 -26.92 10.72
CA ARG A 453 38.14 -27.32 9.68
C ARG A 453 38.21 -26.33 8.52
N GLU A 454 37.08 -25.80 8.09
CA GLU A 454 37.06 -24.80 7.02
C GLU A 454 37.72 -23.47 7.44
N LEU A 455 37.57 -23.11 8.71
CA LEU A 455 38.19 -21.93 9.31
C LEU A 455 39.73 -22.03 9.36
N ASP A 456 40.31 -23.23 9.25
CA ASP A 456 41.74 -23.50 9.18
C ASP A 456 42.12 -24.27 7.89
N GLN A 457 41.53 -23.89 6.75
CA GLN A 457 41.77 -24.58 5.46
C GLN A 457 43.24 -24.65 5.04
N ASP A 458 44.07 -23.67 5.44
CA ASP A 458 45.50 -23.66 5.15
C ASP A 458 46.33 -24.50 6.16
N GLY A 459 45.67 -25.00 7.22
CA GLY A 459 46.24 -25.85 8.26
C GLY A 459 47.26 -25.13 9.14
N SER A 460 47.32 -23.80 9.10
CA SER A 460 48.32 -23.00 9.78
C SER A 460 48.12 -22.94 11.30
N LEU A 461 46.89 -23.17 11.78
CA LEU A 461 46.53 -23.12 13.19
C LEU A 461 46.49 -24.51 13.86
N GLY A 462 46.70 -25.58 13.10
CA GLY A 462 46.70 -26.94 13.62
C GLY A 462 45.30 -27.52 13.87
N VAL A 463 44.23 -26.75 13.62
CA VAL A 463 42.83 -27.11 13.89
C VAL A 463 42.34 -28.14 12.89
N ALA A 464 42.73 -28.01 11.62
CA ALA A 464 42.35 -28.95 10.56
C ALA A 464 42.84 -30.38 10.82
N GLN A 465 43.94 -30.56 11.57
CA GLN A 465 44.55 -31.85 11.88
C GLN A 465 44.07 -32.47 13.21
N LEU A 466 43.22 -31.78 13.98
CA LEU A 466 42.65 -32.32 15.23
C LEU A 466 41.65 -33.46 14.95
N SER A 467 41.48 -34.34 15.94
CA SER A 467 40.49 -35.42 15.85
C SER A 467 39.06 -34.88 15.90
N ASP A 468 38.11 -35.62 15.33
CA ASP A 468 36.68 -35.27 15.40
C ASP A 468 36.23 -35.07 16.86
N ASP A 469 36.70 -35.91 17.79
CA ASP A 469 36.37 -35.81 19.22
C ASP A 469 36.83 -34.49 19.86
N GLN A 470 38.03 -34.00 19.50
CA GLN A 470 38.55 -32.73 20.03
C GLN A 470 37.77 -31.53 19.49
N LEU A 471 37.46 -31.54 18.19
CA LEU A 471 36.65 -30.49 17.57
C LEU A 471 35.20 -30.51 18.08
N LEU A 472 34.66 -31.71 18.36
CA LEU A 472 33.35 -31.91 18.99
C LEU A 472 33.32 -31.32 20.40
N GLN A 473 34.36 -31.56 21.20
CA GLN A 473 34.46 -30.98 22.55
C GLN A 473 34.50 -29.44 22.52
N ALA A 474 35.21 -28.85 21.56
CA ALA A 474 35.22 -27.41 21.35
C ALA A 474 33.83 -26.88 20.97
N SER A 475 33.14 -27.59 20.06
CA SER A 475 31.77 -27.28 19.66
C SER A 475 30.79 -27.32 20.83
N VAL A 476 30.86 -28.36 21.67
CA VAL A 476 29.98 -28.52 22.83
C VAL A 476 30.20 -27.38 23.84
N HIS A 477 31.45 -26.97 24.06
CA HIS A 477 31.79 -25.89 24.98
C HIS A 477 31.21 -24.53 24.58
N VAL A 478 31.06 -24.28 23.28
CA VAL A 478 30.46 -23.03 22.77
C VAL A 478 29.03 -23.20 22.27
N HIS A 479 28.40 -24.32 22.62
CA HIS A 479 27.03 -24.68 22.22
C HIS A 479 26.80 -24.67 20.70
N GLY A 480 27.85 -24.90 19.89
CA GLY A 480 27.78 -24.91 18.43
C GLY A 480 27.48 -23.54 17.80
N VAL A 481 27.47 -22.44 18.56
CA VAL A 481 27.11 -21.11 18.01
C VAL A 481 28.12 -20.73 16.91
N PRO A 482 27.68 -20.51 15.64
CA PRO A 482 28.59 -20.28 14.51
C PRO A 482 29.60 -19.16 14.79
N ARG A 483 29.11 -18.03 15.31
CA ARG A 483 29.98 -16.89 15.62
C ARG A 483 30.99 -17.21 16.74
N ALA A 484 30.63 -18.04 17.72
CA ALA A 484 31.59 -18.45 18.76
C ALA A 484 32.70 -19.33 18.20
N LEU A 485 32.37 -20.25 17.29
CA LEU A 485 33.35 -21.11 16.60
C LEU A 485 34.34 -20.28 15.77
N GLU A 486 33.85 -19.28 15.04
CA GLU A 486 34.69 -18.30 14.33
C GLU A 486 35.60 -17.52 15.29
N LEU A 487 35.07 -17.08 16.43
CA LEU A 487 35.83 -16.34 17.43
C LEU A 487 36.92 -17.21 18.09
N LEU A 488 36.68 -18.50 18.33
CA LEU A 488 37.68 -19.45 18.86
C LEU A 488 38.87 -19.58 17.92
N VAL A 489 38.63 -19.88 16.63
CA VAL A 489 39.70 -20.03 15.64
C VAL A 489 40.41 -18.69 15.42
N GLY A 490 39.66 -17.59 15.41
CA GLY A 490 40.24 -16.24 15.33
C GLY A 490 41.11 -15.87 16.53
N ALA A 491 40.84 -16.39 17.73
CA ALA A 491 41.68 -16.17 18.92
C ALA A 491 43.02 -16.89 18.81
N MET A 492 43.05 -18.11 18.24
CA MET A 492 44.29 -18.83 17.95
C MET A 492 45.16 -18.10 16.92
N ALA A 493 44.53 -17.49 15.90
CA ALA A 493 45.22 -16.75 14.87
C ALA A 493 45.82 -15.40 15.34
N ASP A 494 45.38 -14.86 16.47
CA ASP A 494 45.83 -13.55 16.98
C ASP A 494 47.12 -13.65 17.81
N ASP A 495 47.32 -14.75 18.56
CA ASP A 495 48.49 -14.92 19.43
C ASP A 495 49.63 -15.73 18.77
N MET A 496 50.44 -15.01 17.99
CA MET A 496 51.61 -15.54 17.29
C MET A 496 52.82 -15.82 18.20
N LEU A 497 52.75 -15.49 19.50
CA LEU A 497 53.87 -15.61 20.45
C LEU A 497 53.69 -16.81 21.39
N THR A 498 52.48 -16.98 21.94
CA THR A 498 52.17 -18.14 22.80
C THR A 498 51.69 -19.35 22.00
N LEU A 499 51.26 -19.13 20.74
CA LEU A 499 50.77 -20.16 19.81
C LEU A 499 49.77 -21.11 20.50
N PRO A 500 48.69 -20.56 21.08
CA PRO A 500 47.80 -21.34 21.93
C PRO A 500 47.09 -22.38 21.08
N THR A 501 47.01 -23.60 21.61
CA THR A 501 46.19 -24.65 21.01
C THR A 501 44.70 -24.35 21.22
N LEU A 502 43.83 -25.03 20.47
CA LEU A 502 42.38 -24.92 20.67
C LEU A 502 41.98 -25.24 22.12
N GLN A 503 42.70 -26.15 22.77
CA GLN A 503 42.46 -26.52 24.16
C GLN A 503 42.86 -25.39 25.13
N ASP A 504 44.01 -24.74 24.91
CA ASP A 504 44.46 -23.61 25.74
C ASP A 504 43.46 -22.44 25.69
N VAL A 505 42.91 -22.19 24.50
CA VAL A 505 41.83 -21.22 24.27
C VAL A 505 40.59 -21.64 25.07
N LEU A 506 40.09 -22.87 24.90
CA LEU A 506 38.88 -23.34 25.59
C LEU A 506 38.97 -23.31 27.12
N GLU A 507 40.12 -23.65 27.70
CA GLU A 507 40.35 -23.68 29.15
C GLU A 507 40.32 -22.27 29.79
N ASP A 508 40.77 -21.24 29.07
CA ASP A 508 40.69 -19.84 29.52
C ASP A 508 39.23 -19.32 29.54
N PHE A 509 38.38 -19.84 28.64
CA PHE A 509 37.00 -19.36 28.45
C PHE A 509 35.94 -20.09 29.29
N THR A 510 36.23 -21.27 29.84
CA THR A 510 35.25 -22.09 30.59
C THR A 510 34.77 -21.44 31.90
N LEU A 511 35.42 -20.36 32.34
CA LEU A 511 35.11 -19.63 33.58
C LEU A 511 34.11 -18.47 33.41
N ARG A 512 33.63 -18.17 32.18
CA ARG A 512 32.81 -16.98 31.88
C ARG A 512 31.40 -17.35 31.39
N GLY A 513 30.39 -16.56 31.80
CA GLY A 513 28.96 -16.89 31.60
C GLY A 513 28.44 -16.78 30.16
N ASP A 514 28.68 -15.66 29.46
CA ASP A 514 28.31 -15.49 28.03
C ASP A 514 29.55 -15.64 27.16
N VAL A 515 29.63 -16.80 26.48
CA VAL A 515 30.79 -17.19 25.69
C VAL A 515 30.95 -16.31 24.44
N VAL A 516 29.87 -15.95 23.74
CA VAL A 516 29.95 -15.20 22.47
C VAL A 516 30.34 -13.75 22.73
N ALA A 517 29.62 -13.08 23.64
CA ALA A 517 29.92 -11.70 24.00
C ALA A 517 31.28 -11.59 24.70
N GLY A 518 31.61 -12.56 25.56
CA GLY A 518 32.91 -12.64 26.22
C GLY A 518 34.08 -12.79 25.24
N LEU A 519 33.94 -13.68 24.24
CA LEU A 519 34.96 -13.88 23.20
C LEU A 519 35.13 -12.64 22.33
N ALA A 520 34.04 -12.02 21.87
CA ALA A 520 34.10 -10.79 21.07
C ALA A 520 34.75 -9.64 21.86
N GLN A 521 34.40 -9.49 23.14
CA GLN A 521 34.97 -8.49 24.03
C GLN A 521 36.48 -8.69 24.25
N ASP A 522 36.92 -9.92 24.49
CA ASP A 522 38.32 -10.26 24.73
C ASP A 522 39.17 -9.95 23.50
N ARG A 523 38.71 -10.35 22.31
CA ARG A 523 39.39 -10.04 21.04
C ARG A 523 39.48 -8.54 20.78
N TYR A 524 38.39 -7.80 21.02
CA TYR A 524 38.42 -6.34 20.92
C TYR A 524 39.44 -5.72 21.90
N GLN A 525 39.56 -6.25 23.12
CA GLN A 525 40.52 -5.76 24.12
C GLN A 525 41.98 -6.08 23.77
N ARG A 526 42.25 -7.23 23.15
CA ARG A 526 43.61 -7.63 22.71
C ARG A 526 44.14 -6.79 21.54
N LEU A 527 43.26 -6.17 20.76
CA LEU A 527 43.67 -5.27 19.69
C LEU A 527 44.53 -4.11 20.22
N GLY A 528 45.62 -3.83 19.51
CA GLY A 528 46.37 -2.59 19.69
C GLY A 528 45.50 -1.35 19.43
N PRO A 529 45.95 -0.15 19.87
CA PRO A 529 45.20 1.09 19.70
C PRO A 529 44.80 1.33 18.22
N ASP A 530 45.75 1.14 17.31
CA ASP A 530 45.60 1.22 15.86
C ASP A 530 44.49 0.33 15.29
N GLY A 531 44.46 -0.94 15.72
CA GLY A 531 43.44 -1.91 15.31
C GLY A 531 42.05 -1.55 15.81
N ARG A 532 41.96 -1.08 17.06
CA ARG A 532 40.70 -0.58 17.64
C ARG A 532 40.20 0.65 16.92
N THR A 533 41.07 1.59 16.54
CA THR A 533 40.67 2.79 15.79
C THR A 533 39.98 2.43 14.48
N VAL A 534 40.58 1.56 13.66
CA VAL A 534 39.99 1.14 12.37
C VAL A 534 38.68 0.37 12.58
N LEU A 535 38.63 -0.51 13.57
CA LEU A 535 37.41 -1.29 13.88
C LEU A 535 36.28 -0.39 14.39
N ASN A 536 36.59 0.60 15.24
CA ASN A 536 35.64 1.60 15.74
C ASN A 536 35.04 2.45 14.61
N VAL A 537 35.84 2.82 13.61
CA VAL A 537 35.33 3.53 12.41
C VAL A 537 34.30 2.66 11.67
N LEU A 538 34.60 1.39 11.44
CA LEU A 538 33.67 0.44 10.82
C LEU A 538 32.41 0.22 11.67
N ALA A 539 32.57 0.18 13.00
CA ALA A 539 31.47 0.06 13.95
C ALA A 539 30.51 1.27 13.93
N VAL A 540 31.05 2.47 13.71
CA VAL A 540 30.25 3.70 13.53
C VAL A 540 29.52 3.69 12.19
N LEU A 541 30.20 3.31 11.11
CA LEU A 541 29.62 3.30 9.76
C LEU A 541 28.50 2.27 9.61
N ARG A 542 28.56 1.14 10.33
CA ARG A 542 27.53 0.06 10.41
C ARG A 542 27.13 -0.62 9.09
N THR A 543 27.53 -0.07 7.96
CA THR A 543 27.26 -0.56 6.60
C THR A 543 28.57 -0.97 5.92
N PRO A 544 28.54 -1.83 4.90
CA PRO A 544 29.71 -2.09 4.06
C PRO A 544 30.25 -0.79 3.44
N VAL A 545 31.55 -0.57 3.54
CA VAL A 545 32.19 0.67 3.07
C VAL A 545 33.44 0.40 2.25
N PRO A 546 33.73 1.24 1.23
CA PRO A 546 34.96 1.11 0.46
C PRO A 546 36.17 1.48 1.32
N ARG A 547 37.34 0.93 0.96
CA ARG A 547 38.61 1.23 1.63
C ARG A 547 38.90 2.73 1.72
N GLU A 548 38.59 3.49 0.68
CA GLU A 548 38.81 4.94 0.62
C GLU A 548 38.08 5.69 1.74
N ALA A 549 36.83 5.32 2.05
CA ALA A 549 36.06 5.93 3.12
C ALA A 549 36.74 5.72 4.48
N ILE A 550 37.18 4.47 4.74
CA ILE A 550 37.88 4.11 5.99
C ILE A 550 39.18 4.91 6.11
N GLU A 551 39.99 4.94 5.05
CA GLU A 551 41.25 5.68 5.01
C GLU A 551 41.04 7.19 5.23
N TRP A 552 40.03 7.77 4.61
CA TRP A 552 39.74 9.20 4.72
C TRP A 552 39.22 9.60 6.10
N ILE A 553 38.36 8.77 6.70
CA ILE A 553 37.84 9.00 8.05
C ILE A 553 38.98 8.87 9.06
N VAL A 554 39.75 7.78 8.99
CA VAL A 554 40.89 7.55 9.89
C VAL A 554 41.93 8.65 9.76
N ALA A 555 42.29 9.08 8.55
CA ALA A 555 43.28 10.14 8.36
C ALA A 555 42.88 11.48 9.01
N GLY A 556 41.59 11.74 9.19
CA GLY A 556 41.11 12.93 9.91
C GLY A 556 41.11 12.78 11.44
N LEU A 557 41.15 11.55 11.95
CA LEU A 557 41.15 11.24 13.38
C LEU A 557 42.57 10.96 13.92
N ASP A 558 43.37 10.25 13.13
CA ASP A 558 44.77 9.91 13.37
C ASP A 558 45.54 9.92 12.04
N PRO A 559 46.12 11.07 11.65
CA PRO A 559 46.83 11.23 10.38
C PRO A 559 48.08 10.34 10.22
N GLY A 560 48.63 9.84 11.33
CA GLY A 560 49.82 8.98 11.32
C GLY A 560 49.50 7.51 11.04
N LEU A 561 48.22 7.12 11.08
CA LEU A 561 47.80 5.74 11.04
C LEU A 561 47.68 5.20 9.61
N VAL A 562 48.49 4.18 9.29
CA VAL A 562 48.43 3.51 7.99
C VAL A 562 47.40 2.39 8.04
N VAL A 563 46.24 2.59 7.39
CA VAL A 563 45.07 1.70 7.50
C VAL A 563 45.27 0.35 6.79
N ALA A 564 45.96 0.31 5.66
CA ALA A 564 45.98 -0.89 4.81
C ALA A 564 46.55 -2.15 5.51
N PRO A 565 47.70 -2.10 6.20
CA PRO A 565 48.22 -3.24 6.95
C PRO A 565 47.29 -3.70 8.08
N ILE A 566 46.57 -2.75 8.69
CA ILE A 566 45.62 -3.02 9.78
C ILE A 566 44.41 -3.77 9.23
N LEU A 567 43.84 -3.33 8.10
CA LEU A 567 42.74 -4.05 7.44
C LEU A 567 43.16 -5.47 7.04
N SER A 568 44.37 -5.65 6.51
CA SER A 568 44.91 -6.99 6.20
C SER A 568 45.00 -7.87 7.46
N ARG A 569 45.49 -7.33 8.57
CA ARG A 569 45.56 -8.07 9.85
C ARG A 569 44.17 -8.40 10.39
N LEU A 570 43.22 -7.44 10.37
CA LEU A 570 41.85 -7.65 10.82
C LEU A 570 41.10 -8.70 9.98
N LEU A 571 41.38 -8.77 8.68
CA LEU A 571 40.89 -9.83 7.79
C LEU A 571 41.51 -11.20 8.12
N GLN A 572 42.83 -11.26 8.35
CA GLN A 572 43.50 -12.50 8.78
C GLN A 572 42.94 -13.01 10.12
N MET A 573 42.64 -12.09 11.02
CA MET A 573 41.98 -12.39 12.30
C MET A 573 40.47 -12.65 12.15
N ARG A 574 39.90 -12.62 10.94
CA ARG A 574 38.46 -12.84 10.69
C ARG A 574 37.54 -11.90 11.50
N MET A 575 38.01 -10.70 11.83
CA MET A 575 37.19 -9.66 12.45
C MET A 575 36.37 -8.89 11.41
N LEU A 576 36.83 -8.85 10.16
CA LEU A 576 36.17 -8.19 9.05
C LEU A 576 35.81 -9.20 7.95
N SER A 577 34.79 -8.87 7.17
CA SER A 577 34.49 -9.51 5.89
C SER A 577 34.79 -8.57 4.72
N VAL A 578 35.07 -9.14 3.56
CA VAL A 578 35.30 -8.38 2.31
C VAL A 578 34.36 -8.86 1.23
N ASP A 579 33.68 -7.93 0.55
CA ASP A 579 32.98 -8.20 -0.70
C ASP A 579 33.88 -7.75 -1.85
N ARG A 580 34.32 -8.71 -2.67
CA ARG A 580 35.22 -8.46 -3.79
C ARG A 580 34.52 -7.82 -4.99
N ALA A 581 33.21 -8.01 -5.15
CA ALA A 581 32.43 -7.44 -6.26
C ALA A 581 32.23 -5.94 -6.04
N SER A 582 31.76 -5.56 -4.85
CA SER A 582 31.56 -4.14 -4.48
C SER A 582 32.83 -3.47 -3.94
N ARG A 583 33.89 -4.24 -3.66
CA ARG A 583 35.16 -3.79 -3.07
C ARG A 583 34.96 -3.10 -1.71
N THR A 584 34.05 -3.63 -0.91
CA THR A 584 33.70 -3.09 0.40
C THR A 584 34.16 -4.00 1.54
N PHE A 585 34.37 -3.38 2.69
CA PHE A 585 34.69 -4.03 3.96
C PHE A 585 33.50 -3.87 4.89
N ALA A 586 33.19 -4.91 5.65
CA ALA A 586 32.12 -4.87 6.65
C ALA A 586 32.58 -5.52 7.96
N LEU A 587 32.10 -4.97 9.06
CA LEU A 587 32.26 -5.52 10.40
C LEU A 587 30.99 -6.30 10.75
N HIS A 588 31.15 -7.45 11.42
CA HIS A 588 30.00 -8.23 11.86
C HIS A 588 29.09 -7.36 12.77
N PRO A 589 27.76 -7.35 12.55
CA PRO A 589 26.77 -6.64 13.37
C PRO A 589 27.01 -6.61 14.88
N MET A 590 27.23 -7.78 15.48
CA MET A 590 27.50 -7.93 16.91
C MET A 590 28.81 -7.25 17.35
N ASP A 591 29.86 -7.35 16.54
CA ASP A 591 31.15 -6.75 16.84
C ASP A 591 31.10 -5.24 16.65
N ALA A 592 30.29 -4.76 15.69
CA ALA A 592 30.00 -3.34 15.53
C ALA A 592 29.28 -2.79 16.77
N ASP A 593 28.24 -3.46 17.26
CA ASP A 593 27.52 -3.03 18.47
C ASP A 593 28.43 -3.03 19.70
N LEU A 594 29.24 -4.08 19.86
CA LEU A 594 30.21 -4.21 20.96
C LEU A 594 31.28 -3.12 20.91
N ALA A 595 31.93 -2.94 19.76
CA ALA A 595 32.96 -1.93 19.58
C ALA A 595 32.38 -0.52 19.76
N TYR A 596 31.24 -0.24 19.14
CA TYR A 596 30.52 1.02 19.30
C TYR A 596 30.18 1.27 20.77
N GLY A 597 29.68 0.26 21.48
CA GLY A 597 29.37 0.27 22.91
C GLY A 597 30.60 0.54 23.80
N ALA A 598 31.76 -0.02 23.45
CA ALA A 598 33.01 0.14 24.17
C ALA A 598 33.70 1.49 23.96
N MET A 599 33.36 2.22 22.90
CA MET A 599 33.92 3.55 22.63
C MET A 599 33.54 4.56 23.71
N PRO A 600 34.50 5.35 24.23
CA PRO A 600 34.18 6.52 25.04
C PRO A 600 33.26 7.47 24.28
N ARG A 601 32.32 8.11 24.98
CA ARG A 601 31.37 9.05 24.35
C ARG A 601 32.10 10.22 23.66
N ASP A 602 33.08 10.79 24.35
CA ASP A 602 33.84 11.98 23.96
C ASP A 602 35.34 11.67 23.80
N GLY A 603 36.10 12.62 23.24
CA GLY A 603 37.54 12.49 22.96
C GLY A 603 37.86 12.38 21.46
N ALA A 604 39.14 12.51 21.09
CA ALA A 604 39.56 12.55 19.67
C ALA A 604 39.15 11.29 18.88
N LEU A 605 39.20 10.12 19.51
CA LEU A 605 38.74 8.84 18.97
C LEU A 605 37.42 8.35 19.62
N GLY A 606 36.75 9.24 20.35
CA GLY A 606 35.46 8.95 20.99
C GLY A 606 34.33 8.89 19.96
N ARG A 607 33.23 8.25 20.35
CA ARG A 607 32.04 7.99 19.52
C ARG A 607 31.58 9.24 18.76
N ARG A 608 31.40 10.37 19.44
CA ARG A 608 30.95 11.61 18.79
C ARG A 608 31.90 12.15 17.72
N SER A 609 33.20 12.04 17.94
CA SER A 609 34.22 12.50 16.98
C SER A 609 34.25 11.62 15.74
N VAL A 610 34.12 10.30 15.91
CA VAL A 610 34.06 9.35 14.80
C VAL A 610 32.74 9.49 14.03
N GLU A 611 31.60 9.66 14.72
CA GLU A 611 30.30 9.94 14.13
C GLU A 611 30.31 11.23 13.30
N ARG A 612 30.86 12.33 13.84
CA ARG A 612 31.03 13.59 13.09
C ARG A 612 31.90 13.41 11.86
N ARG A 613 32.98 12.64 11.96
CA ARG A 613 33.86 12.38 10.82
C ARG A 613 33.20 11.50 9.75
N ALA A 614 32.36 10.56 10.15
CA ALA A 614 31.51 9.79 9.23
C ALA A 614 30.48 10.69 8.53
N ALA A 615 29.85 11.62 9.26
CA ALA A 615 28.98 12.64 8.67
C ALA A 615 29.73 13.47 7.60
N ASP A 616 30.94 13.97 7.91
CA ASP A 616 31.75 14.72 6.95
C ASP A 616 32.10 13.92 5.68
N TRP A 617 32.25 12.60 5.80
CA TRP A 617 32.49 11.73 4.64
C TRP A 617 31.27 11.66 3.74
N TYR A 618 30.07 11.52 4.31
CA TYR A 618 28.84 11.51 3.54
C TYR A 618 28.59 12.86 2.87
N ALA A 619 28.81 13.98 3.58
CA ALA A 619 28.78 15.34 3.03
C ALA A 619 29.64 15.49 1.78
N ARG A 620 30.82 14.86 1.78
CA ARG A 620 31.77 14.92 0.66
C ARG A 620 31.28 14.21 -0.60
N ILE A 621 30.47 13.16 -0.45
CA ILE A 621 29.99 12.33 -1.58
C ILE A 621 28.55 12.64 -1.97
N GLU A 622 27.97 13.71 -1.41
CA GLU A 622 26.64 14.19 -1.73
C GLU A 622 26.52 14.57 -3.22
N PRO A 623 25.57 13.99 -3.96
CA PRO A 623 25.30 14.44 -5.32
C PRO A 623 24.58 15.80 -5.28
N PRO A 624 24.85 16.69 -6.26
CA PRO A 624 24.16 17.97 -6.36
C PRO A 624 22.66 17.76 -6.62
N ARG A 625 21.82 18.70 -6.15
CA ARG A 625 20.34 18.65 -6.28
C ARG A 625 19.84 18.35 -7.70
N ALA A 626 20.55 18.81 -8.73
CA ALA A 626 20.22 18.55 -10.13
C ALA A 626 20.24 17.04 -10.53
N ASN A 627 20.94 16.21 -9.75
CA ASN A 627 21.07 14.78 -9.98
C ASN A 627 20.01 13.96 -9.24
N TRP A 628 19.23 14.55 -8.34
CA TRP A 628 18.26 13.80 -7.55
C TRP A 628 17.08 13.34 -8.40
N ARG A 629 16.81 12.04 -8.40
CA ARG A 629 15.68 11.39 -9.08
C ARG A 629 14.94 10.42 -8.19
N THR A 630 15.65 9.81 -7.24
CA THR A 630 15.16 8.77 -6.35
C THR A 630 15.69 8.99 -4.93
N LEU A 631 15.06 8.37 -3.93
CA LEU A 631 15.57 8.36 -2.57
C LEU A 631 17.02 7.86 -2.45
N ASP A 632 17.46 6.97 -3.33
CA ASP A 632 18.83 6.45 -3.33
C ASP A 632 19.85 7.58 -3.63
N ASP A 633 19.47 8.59 -4.42
CA ASP A 633 20.33 9.73 -4.74
C ASP A 633 20.56 10.62 -3.52
N ILE A 634 19.59 10.70 -2.60
CA ILE A 634 19.73 11.47 -1.36
C ILE A 634 20.20 10.62 -0.16
N GLN A 635 20.56 9.34 -0.37
CA GLN A 635 21.08 8.48 0.71
C GLN A 635 22.30 9.06 1.42
N PRO A 636 23.28 9.70 0.74
CA PRO A 636 24.37 10.38 1.43
C PRO A 636 23.88 11.41 2.45
N TYR A 637 22.93 12.28 2.09
CA TYR A 637 22.34 13.28 2.99
C TYR A 637 21.63 12.61 4.18
N ARG A 638 20.87 11.54 3.95
CA ARG A 638 20.19 10.80 5.02
C ARG A 638 21.19 10.16 6.00
N ARG A 639 22.28 9.60 5.49
CA ARG A 639 23.35 9.04 6.33
C ARG A 639 24.10 10.12 7.08
N GLU A 640 24.36 11.26 6.46
CA GLU A 640 24.93 12.43 7.14
C GLU A 640 24.03 12.86 8.30
N PHE A 641 22.72 13.02 8.07
CA PHE A 641 21.74 13.34 9.11
C PHE A 641 21.84 12.37 10.30
N ASP A 642 21.78 11.06 10.05
CA ASP A 642 21.84 10.04 11.10
C ASP A 642 23.14 10.13 11.92
N HIS A 643 24.28 10.31 11.24
CA HIS A 643 25.58 10.44 11.89
C HIS A 643 25.69 11.74 12.70
N ARG A 644 25.14 12.86 12.21
CA ARG A 644 25.10 14.13 12.96
C ARG A 644 24.24 14.03 14.22
N VAL A 645 23.06 13.42 14.11
CA VAL A 645 22.19 13.14 15.28
C VAL A 645 22.94 12.31 16.33
N ARG A 646 23.61 11.22 15.92
CA ARG A 646 24.41 10.37 16.85
C ARG A 646 25.63 11.10 17.43
N ALA A 647 26.23 12.01 16.67
CA ALA A 647 27.29 12.89 17.18
C ALA A 647 26.77 13.94 18.20
N GLY A 648 25.45 14.15 18.26
CA GLY A 648 24.81 15.21 19.03
C GLY A 648 24.96 16.59 18.37
N ASP A 649 25.19 16.63 17.06
CA ASP A 649 25.24 17.83 16.23
C ASP A 649 23.86 18.06 15.61
N MET A 650 22.90 18.49 16.43
CA MET A 650 21.51 18.66 16.01
C MET A 650 21.35 19.83 15.04
N ASP A 651 22.13 20.90 15.22
CA ASP A 651 22.13 22.04 14.30
C ASP A 651 22.59 21.64 12.90
N GLY A 652 23.69 20.88 12.79
CA GLY A 652 24.13 20.32 11.52
C GLY A 652 23.11 19.36 10.91
N ALA A 653 22.48 18.51 11.71
CA ALA A 653 21.44 17.59 11.25
C ALA A 653 20.22 18.34 10.70
N ALA A 654 19.79 19.42 11.36
CA ALA A 654 18.70 20.27 10.91
C ALA A 654 18.99 20.94 9.55
N LEU A 655 20.22 21.41 9.33
CA LEU A 655 20.63 22.00 8.05
C LEU A 655 20.59 20.97 6.91
N VAL A 656 21.08 19.76 7.16
CA VAL A 656 21.03 18.65 6.18
C VAL A 656 19.59 18.29 5.86
N LEU A 657 18.75 18.12 6.89
CA LEU A 657 17.34 17.83 6.70
C LEU A 657 16.62 18.94 5.93
N GLY A 658 16.92 20.21 6.23
CA GLY A 658 16.36 21.36 5.52
C GLY A 658 16.66 21.35 4.02
N ALA A 659 17.82 20.81 3.61
CA ALA A 659 18.19 20.71 2.19
C ALA A 659 17.40 19.64 1.42
N ILE A 660 16.98 18.55 2.09
CA ILE A 660 16.34 17.39 1.45
C ILE A 660 14.84 17.25 1.75
N SER A 661 14.35 17.83 2.85
CA SER A 661 13.00 17.58 3.38
C SER A 661 11.91 17.94 2.38
N GLU A 662 12.01 19.12 1.77
CA GLU A 662 11.08 19.54 0.72
C GLU A 662 11.04 18.51 -0.42
N TRP A 663 12.20 18.07 -0.91
CA TRP A 663 12.27 17.08 -1.99
C TRP A 663 11.64 15.75 -1.56
N MET A 664 11.91 15.28 -0.35
CA MET A 664 11.29 14.07 0.21
C MET A 664 9.77 14.18 0.26
N VAL A 665 9.24 15.34 0.68
CA VAL A 665 7.78 15.60 0.72
C VAL A 665 7.18 15.51 -0.68
N TRP A 666 7.76 16.20 -1.67
CA TRP A 666 7.27 16.17 -3.05
C TRP A 666 7.33 14.79 -3.70
N HIS A 667 8.24 13.91 -3.26
CA HIS A 667 8.42 12.57 -3.81
C HIS A 667 7.76 11.48 -2.94
N GLY A 668 6.89 11.84 -2.00
CA GLY A 668 6.04 10.91 -1.26
C GLY A 668 6.63 10.34 0.03
N SER A 669 7.83 10.73 0.45
CA SER A 669 8.43 10.37 1.76
C SER A 669 8.02 11.34 2.88
N VAL A 670 6.77 11.79 2.89
CA VAL A 670 6.28 12.84 3.81
C VAL A 670 6.42 12.41 5.28
N LEU A 671 6.04 11.17 5.62
CA LEU A 671 6.09 10.68 7.00
C LEU A 671 7.53 10.46 7.48
N ALA A 672 8.41 9.94 6.62
CA ALA A 672 9.85 9.89 6.90
C ALA A 672 10.44 11.29 7.19
N ALA A 673 10.08 12.30 6.40
CA ALA A 673 10.52 13.68 6.65
C ALA A 673 10.00 14.20 8.00
N VAL A 674 8.72 13.96 8.32
CA VAL A 674 8.12 14.30 9.63
C VAL A 674 8.87 13.62 10.78
N SER A 675 9.15 12.31 10.69
CA SER A 675 9.88 11.56 11.71
C SER A 675 11.30 12.09 11.94
N MET A 676 12.00 12.45 10.87
CA MET A 676 13.33 13.07 10.96
C MET A 676 13.25 14.45 11.64
N HIS A 677 12.21 15.25 11.36
CA HIS A 677 11.99 16.52 12.06
C HIS A 677 11.71 16.32 13.56
N LEU A 678 10.84 15.36 13.91
CA LEU A 678 10.55 15.03 15.32
C LEU A 678 11.80 14.63 16.11
N THR A 679 12.79 14.00 15.46
CA THR A 679 14.07 13.63 16.09
C THR A 679 14.89 14.87 16.55
N LEU A 680 14.65 16.03 15.95
CA LEU A 680 15.37 17.28 16.22
C LEU A 680 14.70 18.16 17.31
N GLU A 681 13.46 17.86 17.69
CA GLU A 681 12.67 18.71 18.59
C GLU A 681 13.41 18.95 19.93
N GLU A 682 13.33 20.19 20.42
CA GLU A 682 13.88 20.67 21.70
C GLU A 682 15.41 20.71 21.84
N GLN A 683 16.19 20.51 20.77
CA GLN A 683 17.67 20.38 20.86
C GLN A 683 18.48 21.29 19.94
N LEU A 684 17.85 22.23 19.23
CA LEU A 684 18.54 23.17 18.33
C LEU A 684 19.02 24.42 19.08
N THR A 685 20.29 24.80 18.86
CA THR A 685 20.93 25.95 19.51
C THR A 685 21.33 27.06 18.55
N ASP A 686 21.53 26.73 17.28
CA ASP A 686 21.81 27.69 16.23
C ASP A 686 20.51 28.22 15.63
N ASP A 687 20.38 29.55 15.56
CA ASP A 687 19.16 30.21 15.09
C ASP A 687 18.88 29.95 13.60
N GLN A 688 19.93 29.78 12.77
CA GLN A 688 19.77 29.46 11.35
C GLN A 688 19.31 28.01 11.14
N ALA A 689 19.89 27.07 11.88
CA ALA A 689 19.44 25.67 11.88
C ALA A 689 18.00 25.54 12.37
N ARG A 690 17.62 26.29 13.43
CA ARG A 690 16.24 26.34 13.92
C ARG A 690 15.28 26.93 12.89
N LEU A 691 15.64 28.02 12.23
CA LEU A 691 14.81 28.61 11.17
C LEU A 691 14.59 27.64 10.01
N ALA A 692 15.66 27.00 9.52
CA ALA A 692 15.59 26.00 8.46
C ALA A 692 14.69 24.81 8.87
N HIS A 693 14.85 24.33 10.10
CA HIS A 693 14.00 23.27 10.64
C HIS A 693 12.52 23.68 10.68
N LEU A 694 12.18 24.86 11.21
CA LEU A 694 10.79 25.33 11.33
C LEU A 694 10.10 25.43 9.97
N ILE A 695 10.79 25.99 8.97
CA ILE A 695 10.25 26.13 7.61
C ILE A 695 10.02 24.76 6.98
N SER A 696 11.04 23.89 6.97
CA SER A 696 10.96 22.57 6.35
C SER A 696 9.97 21.66 7.06
N PHE A 697 9.88 21.73 8.40
CA PHE A 697 8.89 20.98 9.15
C PHE A 697 7.48 21.50 8.92
N GLY A 698 7.32 22.83 8.83
CA GLY A 698 6.07 23.47 8.44
C GLY A 698 5.55 22.94 7.11
N HIS A 699 6.41 22.83 6.10
CA HIS A 699 6.06 22.23 4.81
C HIS A 699 5.69 20.74 4.93
N ALA A 700 6.46 19.95 5.67
CA ALA A 700 6.14 18.54 5.89
C ALA A 700 4.78 18.37 6.61
N ARG A 701 4.46 19.23 7.58
CA ARG A 701 3.16 19.25 8.30
C ARG A 701 2.04 19.84 7.47
N LEU A 702 2.32 20.75 6.54
CA LEU A 702 1.33 21.24 5.59
C LEU A 702 0.85 20.10 4.69
N SER A 703 1.74 19.18 4.31
CA SER A 703 1.40 18.00 3.50
C SER A 703 0.83 16.83 4.30
N ALA A 704 1.42 16.43 5.44
CA ALA A 704 0.97 15.28 6.24
C ALA A 704 -0.10 15.62 7.28
N GLY A 705 -0.29 16.91 7.59
CA GLY A 705 -1.07 17.36 8.74
C GLY A 705 -0.37 17.16 10.09
N PRO A 706 -0.98 17.67 11.18
CA PRO A 706 -2.17 18.52 11.19
C PRO A 706 -1.86 19.96 10.72
N LEU A 707 -2.73 20.53 9.88
CA LEU A 707 -2.56 21.87 9.27
C LEU A 707 -2.41 23.02 10.29
N ALA A 708 -3.05 22.88 11.46
CA ALA A 708 -2.92 23.86 12.54
C ALA A 708 -1.46 23.94 13.05
N HIS A 709 -0.79 22.79 13.17
CA HIS A 709 0.61 22.76 13.59
C HIS A 709 1.53 23.35 12.51
N ALA A 710 1.23 23.13 11.23
CA ALA A 710 1.96 23.80 10.14
C ALA A 710 1.87 25.32 10.25
N ALA A 711 0.68 25.87 10.54
CA ALA A 711 0.50 27.30 10.76
C ALA A 711 1.32 27.82 11.95
N ASP A 712 1.36 27.10 13.08
CA ASP A 712 2.15 27.48 14.25
C ASP A 712 3.67 27.49 13.93
N LEU A 713 4.16 26.46 13.24
CA LEU A 713 5.56 26.37 12.79
C LEU A 713 5.95 27.52 11.87
N PHE A 714 5.11 27.84 10.89
CA PHE A 714 5.37 28.96 9.96
C PHE A 714 5.28 30.32 10.65
N ALA A 715 4.38 30.51 11.61
CA ALA A 715 4.31 31.73 12.39
C ALA A 715 5.60 31.94 13.21
N GLU A 716 6.08 30.89 13.89
CA GLU A 716 7.36 30.95 14.60
C GLU A 716 8.54 31.20 13.65
N ALA A 717 8.53 30.56 12.47
CA ALA A 717 9.55 30.76 11.45
C ALA A 717 9.57 32.21 10.92
N ALA A 718 8.41 32.83 10.72
CA ALA A 718 8.29 34.22 10.27
C ALA A 718 8.88 35.18 11.32
N ASP A 719 8.47 35.05 12.59
CA ASP A 719 9.01 35.86 13.70
C ASP A 719 10.52 35.72 13.83
N MET A 720 11.06 34.51 13.60
CA MET A 720 12.49 34.25 13.64
C MET A 720 13.22 34.84 12.43
N ALA A 721 12.68 34.68 11.23
CA ALA A 721 13.24 35.24 10.01
C ALA A 721 13.32 36.78 10.07
N GLU A 722 12.32 37.45 10.65
CA GLU A 722 12.36 38.89 10.91
C GLU A 722 13.49 39.27 11.87
N ARG A 723 13.66 38.54 12.98
CA ARG A 723 14.75 38.80 13.94
C ARG A 723 16.14 38.59 13.34
N LEU A 724 16.26 37.63 12.41
CA LEU A 724 17.52 37.31 11.73
C LEU A 724 17.77 38.15 10.47
N ASP A 725 16.82 39.02 10.08
CA ASP A 725 16.84 39.79 8.83
C ASP A 725 17.00 38.89 7.57
N ASP A 726 16.45 37.67 7.63
CA ASP A 726 16.44 36.75 6.49
C ASP A 726 15.15 36.93 5.68
N ARG A 727 15.23 37.81 4.68
CA ARG A 727 14.10 38.17 3.82
C ARG A 727 13.55 37.00 3.00
N ARG A 728 14.38 36.02 2.64
CA ARG A 728 13.94 34.86 1.83
C ARG A 728 13.23 33.84 2.71
N ALA A 729 13.76 33.58 3.90
CA ALA A 729 13.10 32.75 4.88
C ALA A 729 11.77 33.37 5.32
N LEU A 730 11.71 34.70 5.51
CA LEU A 730 10.49 35.41 5.84
C LEU A 730 9.43 35.29 4.72
N GLN A 731 9.83 35.47 3.46
CA GLN A 731 8.95 35.27 2.31
C GLN A 731 8.34 33.86 2.33
N ASN A 732 9.16 32.82 2.51
CA ASN A 732 8.73 31.44 2.53
C ASN A 732 7.79 31.14 3.71
N ALA A 733 8.16 31.57 4.92
CA ALA A 733 7.35 31.39 6.12
C ALA A 733 5.99 32.10 6.02
N MET A 734 5.95 33.32 5.48
CA MET A 734 4.69 34.06 5.28
C MET A 734 3.80 33.42 4.23
N PHE A 735 4.38 32.88 3.15
CA PHE A 735 3.63 32.11 2.17
C PHE A 735 3.04 30.85 2.80
N GLY A 736 3.86 30.04 3.48
CA GLY A 736 3.44 28.82 4.16
C GLY A 736 2.36 29.06 5.22
N LEU A 737 2.48 30.14 6.01
CA LEU A 737 1.46 30.55 6.98
C LEU A 737 0.14 30.92 6.30
N GLY A 738 0.22 31.71 5.21
CA GLY A 738 -0.92 32.10 4.41
C GLY A 738 -1.65 30.91 3.81
N ASP A 739 -0.90 29.97 3.22
CA ASP A 739 -1.47 28.76 2.64
C ASP A 739 -2.06 27.82 3.71
N ALA A 740 -1.38 27.64 4.84
CA ALA A 740 -1.93 26.88 5.96
C ALA A 740 -3.28 27.45 6.44
N TYR A 741 -3.40 28.77 6.58
CA TYR A 741 -4.68 29.40 6.92
C TYR A 741 -5.74 29.26 5.82
N ARG A 742 -5.35 29.36 4.55
CA ARG A 742 -6.25 29.17 3.41
C ARG A 742 -6.82 27.74 3.41
N GLN A 743 -5.97 26.72 3.59
CA GLN A 743 -6.37 25.32 3.66
C GLN A 743 -7.22 25.00 4.91
N LEU A 744 -6.99 25.69 6.03
CA LEU A 744 -7.85 25.63 7.21
C LEU A 744 -9.20 26.35 7.05
N GLY A 745 -9.45 27.02 5.92
CA GLY A 745 -10.64 27.84 5.68
C GLY A 745 -10.65 29.17 6.45
N ARG A 746 -9.53 29.55 7.09
CA ARG A 746 -9.34 30.81 7.81
C ARG A 746 -8.92 31.93 6.86
N LEU A 747 -9.74 32.18 5.84
CA LEU A 747 -9.40 33.05 4.70
C LEU A 747 -9.03 34.48 5.10
N ASP A 748 -9.75 35.09 6.06
CA ASP A 748 -9.41 36.43 6.56
C ASP A 748 -8.00 36.49 7.18
N ALA A 749 -7.58 35.42 7.86
CA ALA A 749 -6.25 35.32 8.45
C ALA A 749 -5.15 35.03 7.40
N ALA A 750 -5.51 34.43 6.26
CA ALA A 750 -4.58 34.15 5.16
C ALA A 750 -4.17 35.41 4.37
N MET A 751 -5.04 36.43 4.31
CA MET A 751 -4.82 37.62 3.47
C MET A 751 -3.52 38.37 3.80
N GLY A 752 -3.28 38.65 5.08
CA GLY A 752 -2.09 39.39 5.52
C GLY A 752 -0.78 38.69 5.18
N PRO A 753 -0.61 37.41 5.59
CA PRO A 753 0.57 36.62 5.25
C PRO A 753 0.81 36.47 3.74
N LEU A 754 -0.23 36.16 2.95
CA LEU A 754 -0.10 36.02 1.49
C LEU A 754 0.29 37.33 0.81
N ALA A 755 -0.33 38.46 1.19
CA ALA A 755 0.04 39.77 0.64
C ALA A 755 1.50 40.11 0.97
N ARG A 756 1.92 39.90 2.22
CA ARG A 756 3.30 40.15 2.65
C ARG A 756 4.29 39.24 1.93
N ALA A 757 3.95 37.97 1.70
CA ALA A 757 4.78 37.05 0.92
C ALA A 757 4.95 37.52 -0.53
N GLY A 758 3.87 37.99 -1.17
CA GLY A 758 3.92 38.56 -2.52
C GLY A 758 4.79 39.81 -2.61
N ASP A 759 4.65 40.74 -1.67
CA ASP A 759 5.49 41.94 -1.59
C ASP A 759 6.98 41.58 -1.42
N LEU A 760 7.28 40.64 -0.53
CA LEU A 760 8.65 40.17 -0.30
C LEU A 760 9.23 39.46 -1.52
N ALA A 761 8.43 38.62 -2.20
CA ALA A 761 8.84 37.95 -3.43
C ALA A 761 9.17 38.97 -4.53
N HIS A 762 8.34 40.00 -4.68
CA HIS A 762 8.60 41.11 -5.59
C HIS A 762 9.91 41.84 -5.26
N GLU A 763 10.09 42.20 -3.98
CA GLU A 763 11.30 42.87 -3.49
C GLU A 763 12.57 42.02 -3.66
N ASN A 764 12.45 40.69 -3.55
CA ASN A 764 13.53 39.73 -3.70
C ASN A 764 13.81 39.35 -5.17
N GLY A 765 12.95 39.77 -6.11
CA GLY A 765 13.04 39.40 -7.53
C GLY A 765 12.65 37.95 -7.81
N ASP A 766 11.88 37.33 -6.93
CA ASP A 766 11.40 35.95 -7.03
C ASP A 766 10.02 35.92 -7.72
N ALA A 767 10.05 35.93 -9.05
CA ALA A 767 8.84 36.00 -9.86
C ALA A 767 7.90 34.78 -9.66
N GLU A 768 8.46 33.60 -9.40
CA GLU A 768 7.65 32.39 -9.20
C GLU A 768 6.87 32.46 -7.89
N ALA A 769 7.53 32.82 -6.79
CA ALA A 769 6.85 32.98 -5.52
C ALA A 769 5.88 34.17 -5.51
N GLU A 770 6.17 35.24 -6.24
CA GLU A 770 5.22 36.35 -6.43
C GLU A 770 3.94 35.84 -7.12
N VAL A 771 4.08 35.04 -8.18
CA VAL A 771 2.95 34.42 -8.88
C VAL A 771 2.13 33.52 -7.96
N HIS A 772 2.77 32.69 -7.12
CA HIS A 772 2.04 31.83 -6.17
C HIS A 772 1.27 32.63 -5.14
N ALA A 773 1.93 33.61 -4.49
CA ALA A 773 1.30 34.43 -3.47
C ALA A 773 0.13 35.25 -4.01
N VAL A 774 0.27 35.84 -5.20
CA VAL A 774 -0.81 36.63 -5.84
C VAL A 774 -1.97 35.74 -6.26
N LEU A 775 -1.70 34.53 -6.76
CA LEU A 775 -2.75 33.56 -7.09
C LEU A 775 -3.56 33.18 -5.86
N ASP A 776 -2.90 32.77 -4.78
CA ASP A 776 -3.59 32.33 -3.56
C ASP A 776 -4.37 33.47 -2.89
N LEU A 777 -3.82 34.70 -2.93
CA LEU A 777 -4.52 35.89 -2.47
C LEU A 777 -5.77 36.17 -3.31
N SER A 778 -5.67 36.06 -4.64
CA SER A 778 -6.81 36.22 -5.56
C SER A 778 -7.90 35.18 -5.32
N LEU A 779 -7.52 33.91 -5.08
CA LEU A 779 -8.47 32.85 -4.77
C LEU A 779 -9.15 33.09 -3.41
N ALA A 780 -8.39 33.50 -2.38
CA ALA A 780 -8.93 33.84 -1.07
C ALA A 780 -9.95 35.01 -1.15
N HIS A 781 -9.63 36.07 -1.91
CA HIS A 781 -10.57 37.18 -2.17
C HIS A 781 -11.84 36.71 -2.87
N SER A 782 -11.71 35.80 -3.85
CA SER A 782 -12.87 35.23 -4.56
C SER A 782 -13.80 34.51 -3.59
N THR A 783 -13.25 33.65 -2.72
CA THR A 783 -14.02 32.91 -1.71
C THR A 783 -14.62 33.81 -0.63
N LEU A 784 -13.97 34.93 -0.28
CA LEU A 784 -14.53 35.95 0.61
C LEU A 784 -15.62 36.82 -0.05
N GLY A 785 -15.81 36.71 -1.37
CA GLY A 785 -16.79 37.49 -2.14
C GLY A 785 -16.28 38.85 -2.61
N ASP A 786 -15.00 39.18 -2.39
CA ASP A 786 -14.37 40.39 -2.94
C ASP A 786 -13.84 40.13 -4.36
N GLY A 787 -14.77 39.97 -5.29
CA GLY A 787 -14.45 39.69 -6.69
C GLY A 787 -13.66 40.81 -7.38
N ALA A 788 -13.72 42.05 -6.89
CA ALA A 788 -12.97 43.17 -7.45
C ALA A 788 -11.48 43.06 -7.11
N ALA A 789 -11.14 42.79 -5.85
CA ALA A 789 -9.76 42.54 -5.45
C ALA A 789 -9.19 41.27 -6.11
N ALA A 790 -10.00 40.20 -6.22
CA ALA A 790 -9.61 39.00 -6.95
C ALA A 790 -9.28 39.30 -8.43
N LEU A 791 -10.10 40.12 -9.11
CA LEU A 791 -9.84 40.49 -10.50
C LEU A 791 -8.55 41.31 -10.65
N ALA A 792 -8.26 42.20 -9.69
CA ALA A 792 -7.00 42.94 -9.67
C ALA A 792 -5.78 42.00 -9.50
N GLY A 793 -5.90 40.96 -8.67
CA GLY A 793 -4.88 39.91 -8.57
C GLY A 793 -4.69 39.15 -9.88
N ALA A 794 -5.77 38.81 -10.58
CA ALA A 794 -5.71 38.20 -11.90
C ALA A 794 -5.03 39.11 -12.95
N ASP A 795 -5.32 40.41 -12.94
CA ASP A 795 -4.67 41.39 -13.81
C ASP A 795 -3.16 41.48 -13.51
N ARG A 796 -2.77 41.47 -12.23
CA ARG A 796 -1.36 41.42 -11.82
C ARG A 796 -0.65 40.16 -12.32
N LEU A 797 -1.28 39.00 -12.22
CA LEU A 797 -0.74 37.75 -12.78
C LEU A 797 -0.55 37.83 -14.30
N SER A 798 -1.47 38.47 -15.02
CA SER A 798 -1.32 38.69 -16.46
C SER A 798 -0.15 39.62 -16.78
N GLU A 799 0.09 40.67 -15.99
CA GLU A 799 1.28 41.52 -16.14
C GLU A 799 2.58 40.73 -15.92
N LEU A 800 2.62 39.88 -14.89
CA LEU A 800 3.76 39.02 -14.60
C LEU A 800 4.01 38.01 -15.72
N ALA A 801 2.96 37.38 -16.26
CA ALA A 801 3.05 36.48 -17.41
C ALA A 801 3.65 37.16 -18.64
N VAL A 802 3.20 38.40 -18.94
CA VAL A 802 3.72 39.18 -20.07
C VAL A 802 5.19 39.56 -19.86
N ALA A 803 5.58 39.90 -18.63
CA ALA A 803 6.95 40.28 -18.30
C ALA A 803 7.92 39.09 -18.38
N SER A 804 7.50 37.90 -17.94
CA SER A 804 8.33 36.69 -17.93
C SER A 804 8.30 35.92 -19.25
N GLY A 805 7.21 36.01 -20.01
CA GLY A 805 6.92 35.14 -21.15
C GLY A 805 6.57 33.70 -20.73
N ASP A 806 6.27 33.46 -19.45
CA ASP A 806 5.93 32.14 -18.93
C ASP A 806 4.47 31.77 -19.21
N LEU A 807 4.30 30.75 -20.04
CA LEU A 807 2.99 30.21 -20.42
C LEU A 807 2.22 29.65 -19.22
N PHE A 808 2.91 29.14 -18.21
CA PHE A 808 2.24 28.59 -17.03
C PHE A 808 1.67 29.69 -16.14
N THR A 809 2.41 30.79 -15.95
CA THR A 809 1.92 32.00 -15.30
C THR A 809 0.73 32.61 -16.08
N GLU A 810 0.78 32.61 -17.42
CA GLU A 810 -0.38 33.04 -18.23
C GLU A 810 -1.61 32.19 -17.91
N ALA A 811 -1.48 30.87 -17.88
CA ALA A 811 -2.58 29.97 -17.56
C ALA A 811 -3.15 30.21 -16.15
N ARG A 812 -2.28 30.40 -15.14
CA ARG A 812 -2.67 30.77 -13.77
C ARG A 812 -3.41 32.11 -13.70
N SER A 813 -3.04 33.09 -14.53
CA SER A 813 -3.75 34.37 -14.59
C SER A 813 -5.20 34.21 -15.06
N TRP A 814 -5.42 33.36 -16.08
CA TRP A 814 -6.77 33.04 -16.54
C TRP A 814 -7.56 32.23 -15.50
N ASN A 815 -6.90 31.38 -14.72
CA ASN A 815 -7.49 30.66 -13.59
C ASN A 815 -8.03 31.63 -12.54
N ALA A 816 -7.18 32.54 -12.05
CA ALA A 816 -7.60 33.59 -11.13
C ALA A 816 -8.75 34.42 -11.70
N ARG A 817 -8.69 34.76 -12.99
CA ARG A 817 -9.68 35.61 -13.66
C ARG A 817 -11.05 34.96 -13.72
N PHE A 818 -11.16 33.71 -14.19
CA PHE A 818 -12.48 33.07 -14.28
C PHE A 818 -13.10 32.86 -12.91
N THR A 819 -12.30 32.55 -11.87
CA THR A 819 -12.80 32.36 -10.51
C THR A 819 -13.33 33.68 -9.93
N ALA A 820 -12.63 34.80 -10.16
CA ALA A 820 -13.11 36.13 -9.78
C ALA A 820 -14.42 36.48 -10.50
N LEU A 821 -14.52 36.22 -11.81
CA LEU A 821 -15.72 36.46 -12.61
C LEU A 821 -16.90 35.59 -12.16
N LEU A 822 -16.64 34.34 -11.79
CA LEU A 822 -17.63 33.41 -11.25
C LEU A 822 -18.18 33.91 -9.91
N ALA A 823 -17.31 34.37 -9.00
CA ALA A 823 -17.69 34.97 -7.73
C ALA A 823 -18.55 36.25 -7.93
N MET A 824 -18.22 37.08 -8.93
CA MET A 824 -19.01 38.27 -9.30
C MET A 824 -20.32 37.95 -10.02
N GLY A 825 -20.52 36.73 -10.53
CA GLY A 825 -21.71 36.35 -11.29
C GLY A 825 -21.71 36.88 -12.71
N ARG A 826 -20.53 37.15 -13.28
CA ARG A 826 -20.34 37.58 -14.67
C ARG A 826 -20.21 36.35 -15.55
N TRP A 827 -21.33 35.68 -15.81
CA TRP A 827 -21.39 34.31 -16.32
C TRP A 827 -20.80 34.13 -17.72
N GLU A 828 -21.17 34.96 -18.69
CA GLU A 828 -20.64 34.89 -20.05
C GLU A 828 -19.12 35.14 -20.08
N GLU A 829 -18.64 36.05 -19.24
CA GLU A 829 -17.21 36.35 -19.13
C GLU A 829 -16.45 35.23 -18.43
N THR A 830 -17.07 34.57 -17.44
CA THR A 830 -16.52 33.36 -16.82
C THR A 830 -16.32 32.26 -17.87
N ILE A 831 -17.29 32.07 -18.76
CA ILE A 831 -17.19 31.07 -19.83
C ILE A 831 -16.03 31.41 -20.77
N ALA A 832 -15.94 32.67 -21.21
CA ALA A 832 -14.88 33.12 -22.11
C ALA A 832 -13.48 33.03 -21.47
N ALA A 833 -13.35 33.37 -20.18
CA ALA A 833 -12.11 33.24 -19.43
C ALA A 833 -11.72 31.77 -19.21
N GLY A 834 -12.68 30.89 -18.91
CA GLY A 834 -12.44 29.44 -18.84
C GLY A 834 -11.94 28.85 -20.16
N ASP A 835 -12.49 29.27 -21.30
CA ASP A 835 -12.01 28.86 -22.63
C ASP A 835 -10.59 29.36 -22.95
N ARG A 836 -10.18 30.48 -22.35
CA ARG A 836 -8.81 30.98 -22.42
C ARG A 836 -7.88 30.17 -21.52
N ALA A 837 -8.28 29.91 -20.28
CA ALA A 837 -7.52 29.09 -19.33
C ALA A 837 -7.23 27.69 -19.90
N VAL A 838 -8.23 27.00 -20.44
CA VAL A 838 -8.04 25.66 -21.05
C VAL A 838 -7.04 25.69 -22.20
N ARG A 839 -7.03 26.75 -23.02
CA ARG A 839 -6.05 26.88 -24.11
C ARG A 839 -4.65 27.15 -23.57
N ALA A 840 -4.51 28.09 -22.64
CA ALA A 840 -3.23 28.43 -22.03
C ALA A 840 -2.61 27.22 -21.31
N TYR A 841 -3.39 26.45 -20.54
CA TYR A 841 -2.89 25.22 -19.89
C TYR A 841 -2.42 24.16 -20.89
N ARG A 842 -3.12 23.99 -22.02
CA ARG A 842 -2.68 23.10 -23.10
C ARG A 842 -1.40 23.57 -23.78
N GLU A 843 -1.28 24.87 -24.03
CA GLU A 843 -0.08 25.47 -24.64
C GLU A 843 1.13 25.39 -23.70
N ALA A 844 0.92 25.48 -22.39
CA ALA A 844 1.94 25.26 -21.36
C ALA A 844 2.31 23.77 -21.15
N GLY A 845 1.60 22.83 -21.78
CA GLY A 845 1.81 21.39 -21.58
C GLY A 845 1.34 20.86 -20.22
N ILE A 846 0.52 21.62 -19.49
CA ILE A 846 -0.03 21.27 -18.18
C ILE A 846 -1.53 20.96 -18.37
N GLN A 847 -1.83 19.85 -19.05
CA GLN A 847 -3.22 19.48 -19.38
C GLN A 847 -4.04 19.14 -18.12
N GLU A 848 -3.34 18.78 -17.06
CA GLU A 848 -3.84 18.36 -15.76
C GLU A 848 -4.73 19.46 -15.14
N ALA A 849 -4.33 20.73 -15.16
CA ALA A 849 -5.04 21.83 -14.48
C ALA A 849 -6.31 22.38 -15.19
N THR A 850 -6.88 21.64 -16.15
CA THR A 850 -8.03 22.13 -16.94
C THR A 850 -9.41 21.86 -16.32
N ASP A 851 -9.48 21.01 -15.31
CA ASP A 851 -10.71 20.61 -14.59
C ASP A 851 -11.44 21.81 -13.96
N TYR A 852 -10.74 22.68 -13.23
CA TYR A 852 -11.33 23.87 -12.60
C TYR A 852 -11.99 24.81 -13.61
N ALA A 853 -11.35 25.01 -14.77
CA ALA A 853 -11.88 25.87 -15.83
C ALA A 853 -13.16 25.29 -16.44
N TYR A 854 -13.20 23.97 -16.68
CA TYR A 854 -14.41 23.31 -17.16
C TYR A 854 -15.54 23.31 -16.12
N ASN A 855 -15.20 23.17 -14.84
CA ASN A 855 -16.17 23.23 -13.75
C ASN A 855 -16.81 24.62 -13.64
N ALA A 856 -15.99 25.68 -13.60
CA ALA A 856 -16.46 27.06 -13.54
C ALA A 856 -17.36 27.42 -14.74
N LYS A 857 -16.98 26.98 -15.95
CA LYS A 857 -17.84 27.09 -17.14
C LYS A 857 -19.19 26.39 -16.96
N GLY A 858 -19.18 25.18 -16.40
CA GLY A 858 -20.39 24.42 -16.09
C GLY A 858 -21.33 25.19 -15.17
N VAL A 859 -20.81 25.70 -14.04
CA VAL A 859 -21.61 26.51 -13.09
C VAL A 859 -22.16 27.77 -13.76
N ALA A 860 -21.34 28.49 -14.54
CA ALA A 860 -21.80 29.67 -15.27
C ALA A 860 -22.89 29.35 -16.31
N MET A 861 -22.81 28.21 -17.00
CA MET A 861 -23.84 27.75 -17.93
C MET A 861 -25.14 27.38 -17.20
N LEU A 862 -25.07 26.80 -16.00
CA LEU A 862 -26.27 26.56 -15.17
C LEU A 862 -26.95 27.87 -14.78
N ALA A 863 -26.18 28.89 -14.40
CA ALA A 863 -26.73 30.22 -14.08
C ALA A 863 -27.51 30.83 -15.25
N LEU A 864 -27.11 30.52 -16.49
CA LEU A 864 -27.74 30.99 -17.72
C LEU A 864 -28.87 30.07 -18.23
N GLY A 865 -29.21 29.00 -17.49
CA GLY A 865 -30.23 28.02 -17.89
C GLY A 865 -29.81 27.09 -19.03
N ARG A 866 -28.51 27.04 -19.37
CA ARG A 866 -27.94 26.22 -20.46
C ARG A 866 -27.55 24.83 -19.96
N VAL A 867 -28.51 24.09 -19.41
CA VAL A 867 -28.27 22.85 -18.65
C VAL A 867 -27.51 21.77 -19.44
N ALA A 868 -27.86 21.55 -20.71
CA ALA A 868 -27.18 20.54 -21.53
C ALA A 868 -25.70 20.86 -21.80
N GLU A 869 -25.38 22.13 -22.03
CA GLU A 869 -24.00 22.59 -22.22
C GLU A 869 -23.22 22.54 -20.91
N ALA A 870 -23.88 22.88 -19.79
CA ALA A 870 -23.29 22.75 -18.46
C ALA A 870 -22.88 21.31 -18.16
N LEU A 871 -23.78 20.33 -18.38
CA LEU A 871 -23.47 18.91 -18.20
C LEU A 871 -22.26 18.48 -19.05
N THR A 872 -22.20 18.90 -20.31
CA THR A 872 -21.06 18.60 -21.20
C THR A 872 -19.74 19.14 -20.65
N SER A 873 -19.74 20.38 -20.13
CA SER A 873 -18.56 21.00 -19.53
C SER A 873 -18.17 20.32 -18.21
N LEU A 874 -19.14 20.02 -17.34
CA LEU A 874 -18.90 19.36 -16.06
C LEU A 874 -18.40 17.92 -16.23
N GLU A 875 -18.87 17.20 -17.25
CA GLU A 875 -18.32 15.88 -17.58
C GLU A 875 -16.87 15.96 -18.06
N ALA A 876 -16.50 17.02 -18.79
CA ALA A 876 -15.10 17.26 -19.16
C ALA A 876 -14.25 17.60 -17.93
N ALA A 877 -14.79 18.39 -16.99
CA ALA A 877 -14.16 18.67 -15.71
C ALA A 877 -13.93 17.39 -14.90
N LEU A 878 -14.97 16.55 -14.77
CA LEU A 878 -14.90 15.28 -14.06
C LEU A 878 -13.87 14.34 -14.69
N ARG A 879 -13.85 14.20 -16.02
CA ARG A 879 -12.83 13.37 -16.69
C ARG A 879 -11.41 13.85 -16.44
N ALA A 880 -11.18 15.16 -16.42
CA ALA A 880 -9.87 15.74 -16.12
C ALA A 880 -9.50 15.52 -14.64
N ALA A 881 -10.43 15.77 -13.71
CA ALA A 881 -10.25 15.53 -12.29
C ALA A 881 -9.96 14.06 -11.97
N SER A 882 -10.66 13.12 -12.65
CA SER A 882 -10.41 11.67 -12.53
C SER A 882 -9.07 11.25 -13.10
N ALA A 883 -8.65 11.83 -14.22
CA ALA A 883 -7.31 11.58 -14.77
C ALA A 883 -6.19 12.07 -13.82
N MET A 884 -6.46 13.11 -13.04
CA MET A 884 -5.58 13.63 -12.00
C MET A 884 -5.74 12.95 -10.64
N GLU A 885 -6.72 12.07 -10.48
CA GLU A 885 -7.06 11.44 -9.19
C GLU A 885 -7.25 12.47 -8.08
N ASN A 886 -7.95 13.56 -8.40
CA ASN A 886 -8.25 14.63 -7.45
C ASN A 886 -9.67 14.43 -6.87
N PRO A 887 -9.83 13.66 -5.77
CA PRO A 887 -11.15 13.30 -5.24
C PRO A 887 -11.95 14.54 -4.78
N ARG A 888 -11.27 15.62 -4.37
CA ARG A 888 -11.94 16.87 -4.01
C ARG A 888 -12.60 17.49 -5.25
N THR A 889 -11.85 17.70 -6.32
CA THR A 889 -12.38 18.34 -7.53
C THR A 889 -13.38 17.45 -8.26
N GLU A 890 -13.19 16.12 -8.25
CA GLU A 890 -14.20 15.18 -8.71
C GLU A 890 -15.51 15.37 -7.95
N GLY A 891 -15.43 15.43 -6.62
CA GLY A 891 -16.57 15.65 -5.74
C GLY A 891 -17.31 16.96 -6.03
N VAL A 892 -16.58 18.06 -6.21
CA VAL A 892 -17.14 19.37 -6.59
C VAL A 892 -17.83 19.30 -7.96
N CYS A 893 -17.21 18.66 -8.96
CA CYS A 893 -17.79 18.52 -10.29
C CYS A 893 -19.07 17.68 -10.25
N LEU A 894 -19.05 16.55 -9.55
CA LEU A 894 -20.22 15.68 -9.35
C LEU A 894 -21.35 16.42 -8.62
N TYR A 895 -21.04 17.23 -7.61
CA TYR A 895 -22.04 18.05 -6.92
C TYR A 895 -22.75 19.02 -7.87
N ASN A 896 -21.97 19.73 -8.68
CA ASN A 896 -22.51 20.67 -9.68
C ASN A 896 -23.31 19.94 -10.77
N MET A 897 -22.91 18.73 -11.16
CA MET A 897 -23.69 17.88 -12.06
C MET A 897 -24.99 17.40 -11.42
N ALA A 898 -24.99 17.08 -10.13
CA ALA A 898 -26.18 16.71 -9.40
C ALA A 898 -27.19 17.87 -9.40
N TRP A 899 -26.72 19.11 -9.19
CA TRP A 899 -27.56 20.30 -9.34
C TRP A 899 -28.06 20.51 -10.77
N ALA A 900 -27.22 20.26 -11.79
CA ALA A 900 -27.67 20.29 -13.18
C ALA A 900 -28.82 19.31 -13.43
N TYR A 901 -28.71 18.07 -12.97
CA TYR A 901 -29.78 17.08 -13.05
C TYR A 901 -31.03 17.47 -12.26
N TRP A 902 -30.87 18.13 -11.10
CA TRP A 902 -31.98 18.70 -10.34
C TRP A 902 -32.75 19.72 -11.17
N THR A 903 -32.05 20.69 -11.78
CA THR A 903 -32.68 21.75 -12.59
C THR A 903 -33.37 21.20 -13.84
N ASP A 904 -32.94 20.04 -14.34
CA ASP A 904 -33.56 19.31 -15.46
C ASP A 904 -34.74 18.41 -15.01
N GLY A 905 -35.09 18.39 -13.72
CA GLY A 905 -36.15 17.57 -13.15
C GLY A 905 -35.80 16.08 -13.01
N ARG A 906 -34.54 15.70 -13.22
CA ARG A 906 -34.03 14.31 -13.17
C ARG A 906 -33.56 13.94 -11.76
N TYR A 907 -34.47 14.02 -10.80
CA TYR A 907 -34.16 13.91 -9.37
C TYR A 907 -33.49 12.58 -8.96
N GLY A 908 -33.83 11.45 -9.60
CA GLY A 908 -33.17 10.17 -9.33
C GLY A 908 -31.68 10.17 -9.69
N GLN A 909 -31.32 10.79 -10.82
CA GLN A 909 -29.91 10.93 -11.22
C GLN A 909 -29.19 12.01 -10.42
N ALA A 910 -29.89 13.06 -10.02
CA ALA A 910 -29.36 14.05 -9.09
C ALA A 910 -28.96 13.38 -7.76
N ALA A 911 -29.81 12.50 -7.21
CA ALA A 911 -29.51 11.77 -5.98
C ALA A 911 -28.27 10.87 -6.12
N GLU A 912 -28.24 9.99 -7.13
CA GLU A 912 -27.09 9.10 -7.37
C GLU A 912 -25.78 9.88 -7.58
N THR A 913 -25.84 10.99 -8.33
CA THR A 913 -24.66 11.81 -8.59
C THR A 913 -24.19 12.56 -7.34
N ALA A 914 -25.11 13.03 -6.50
CA ALA A 914 -24.79 13.67 -5.22
C ALA A 914 -24.22 12.69 -4.18
N GLU A 915 -24.67 11.43 -4.16
CA GLU A 915 -24.08 10.37 -3.32
C GLU A 915 -22.62 10.07 -3.72
N ARG A 916 -22.36 10.02 -5.03
CA ARG A 916 -21.00 9.91 -5.56
C ARG A 916 -20.16 11.14 -5.20
N ALA A 917 -20.72 12.34 -5.30
CA ALA A 917 -20.06 13.57 -4.87
C ALA A 917 -19.68 13.51 -3.38
N ALA A 918 -20.58 13.06 -2.52
CA ALA A 918 -20.33 12.90 -1.09
C ALA A 918 -19.20 11.91 -0.82
N THR A 919 -19.15 10.79 -1.55
CA THR A 919 -18.09 9.78 -1.44
C THR A 919 -16.73 10.37 -1.82
N SER A 920 -16.63 11.03 -2.98
CA SER A 920 -15.36 11.65 -3.43
C SER A 920 -14.90 12.77 -2.48
N LEU A 921 -15.81 13.64 -2.03
CA LEU A 921 -15.48 14.69 -1.05
C LEU A 921 -15.05 14.11 0.30
N GLN A 922 -15.68 13.01 0.74
CA GLN A 922 -15.30 12.32 1.97
C GLN A 922 -13.90 11.69 1.89
N LEU A 923 -13.56 11.07 0.75
CA LEU A 923 -12.21 10.57 0.49
C LEU A 923 -11.17 11.69 0.53
N ALA A 924 -11.56 12.90 0.12
CA ALA A 924 -10.71 14.09 0.18
C ALA A 924 -10.68 14.77 1.57
N GLY A 925 -11.46 14.30 2.55
CA GLY A 925 -11.62 14.97 3.85
C GLY A 925 -12.21 16.38 3.74
N ALA A 926 -12.93 16.68 2.67
CA ALA A 926 -13.43 18.01 2.35
C ALA A 926 -14.61 18.41 3.25
N ALA A 927 -14.67 19.67 3.67
CA ALA A 927 -15.75 20.18 4.52
C ALA A 927 -17.13 20.11 3.82
N GLU A 928 -17.13 20.14 2.49
CA GLU A 928 -18.32 20.17 1.63
C GLU A 928 -19.02 18.79 1.52
N THR A 929 -18.48 17.73 2.13
CA THR A 929 -19.14 16.40 2.16
C THR A 929 -20.58 16.48 2.67
N ALA A 930 -20.82 17.28 3.72
CA ALA A 930 -22.16 17.47 4.29
C ALA A 930 -23.12 18.12 3.28
N ALA A 931 -22.62 19.02 2.44
CA ALA A 931 -23.40 19.66 1.39
C ALA A 931 -23.90 18.64 0.37
N ALA A 932 -23.01 17.75 -0.08
CA ALA A 932 -23.32 16.70 -1.05
C ALA A 932 -24.31 15.67 -0.49
N GLN A 933 -24.14 15.26 0.77
CA GLN A 933 -25.10 14.38 1.46
C GLN A 933 -26.49 15.02 1.54
N ALA A 934 -26.56 16.29 1.94
CA ALA A 934 -27.82 17.02 2.02
C ALA A 934 -28.48 17.22 0.64
N LEU A 935 -27.70 17.44 -0.43
CA LEU A 935 -28.24 17.51 -1.79
C LEU A 935 -28.78 16.14 -2.26
N ALA A 936 -28.12 15.04 -1.91
CA ALA A 936 -28.61 13.69 -2.20
C ALA A 936 -29.95 13.42 -1.49
N GLU A 937 -30.04 13.77 -0.20
CA GLU A 937 -31.28 13.67 0.58
C GLU A 937 -32.40 14.49 -0.04
N ALA A 938 -32.12 15.75 -0.42
CA ALA A 938 -33.09 16.61 -1.09
C ALA A 938 -33.60 15.98 -2.38
N ALA A 939 -32.68 15.44 -3.19
CA ALA A 939 -33.02 14.84 -4.49
C ALA A 939 -33.86 13.59 -4.29
N HIS A 940 -33.54 12.77 -3.28
CA HIS A 940 -34.34 11.60 -2.92
C HIS A 940 -35.75 11.99 -2.46
N ALA A 941 -35.89 13.04 -1.64
CA ALA A 941 -37.17 13.58 -1.20
C ALA A 941 -38.02 14.18 -2.34
N ARG A 942 -37.43 14.45 -3.52
CA ARG A 942 -38.21 14.79 -4.73
C ARG A 942 -38.64 13.58 -5.54
N THR A 943 -38.01 12.41 -5.36
CA THR A 943 -38.46 11.16 -6.00
C THR A 943 -39.71 10.57 -5.34
N VAL A 944 -39.92 10.87 -4.06
CA VAL A 944 -41.13 10.55 -3.30
C VAL A 944 -41.71 11.88 -2.83
N PRO A 945 -42.79 12.41 -3.42
CA PRO A 945 -43.14 13.84 -3.46
C PRO A 945 -43.33 14.47 -2.07
N ASP A 946 -42.23 14.79 -1.40
CA ASP A 946 -42.12 15.40 -0.08
C ASP A 946 -41.38 16.74 -0.24
N PRO A 947 -42.09 17.79 -0.71
CA PRO A 947 -41.48 19.10 -0.96
C PRO A 947 -40.93 19.74 0.30
N GLN A 948 -41.47 19.43 1.49
CA GLN A 948 -40.97 19.96 2.75
C GLN A 948 -39.62 19.34 3.12
N ALA A 949 -39.49 18.00 3.07
CA ALA A 949 -38.21 17.34 3.35
C ALA A 949 -37.13 17.73 2.34
N ALA A 950 -37.51 17.88 1.06
CA ALA A 950 -36.61 18.37 0.02
C ALA A 950 -36.12 19.79 0.31
N ALA A 951 -37.01 20.71 0.70
CA ALA A 951 -36.64 22.08 1.05
C ALA A 951 -35.70 22.14 2.26
N ASP A 952 -35.97 21.37 3.30
CA ASP A 952 -35.15 21.37 4.52
C ASP A 952 -33.76 20.77 4.27
N ALA A 953 -33.67 19.77 3.39
CA ALA A 953 -32.40 19.23 2.93
C ALA A 953 -31.62 20.21 2.03
N LEU A 954 -32.29 20.94 1.12
CA LEU A 954 -31.63 21.98 0.32
C LEU A 954 -31.08 23.13 1.17
N ALA A 955 -31.78 23.53 2.24
CA ALA A 955 -31.27 24.52 3.18
C ALA A 955 -29.97 24.05 3.87
N ARG A 956 -29.91 22.78 4.30
CA ARG A 956 -28.66 22.19 4.84
C ARG A 956 -27.57 22.10 3.79
N ALA A 957 -27.92 21.78 2.54
CA ALA A 957 -26.97 21.75 1.45
C ALA A 957 -26.36 23.14 1.21
N ALA A 958 -27.17 24.20 1.26
CA ALA A 958 -26.71 25.59 1.17
C ALA A 958 -25.72 25.95 2.28
N ASP A 959 -26.04 25.60 3.53
CA ASP A 959 -25.16 25.83 4.68
C ASP A 959 -23.84 25.04 4.54
N GLY A 960 -23.91 23.81 4.03
CA GLY A 960 -22.74 22.95 3.81
C GLY A 960 -21.81 23.43 2.68
N VAL A 961 -22.34 24.08 1.64
CA VAL A 961 -21.50 24.71 0.58
C VAL A 961 -20.74 25.91 1.16
N GLY A 962 -21.36 26.65 2.07
CA GLY A 962 -20.75 27.80 2.73
C GLY A 962 -20.32 28.88 1.73
N ARG A 963 -19.02 29.19 1.68
CA ARG A 963 -18.44 30.22 0.80
C ARG A 963 -17.71 29.65 -0.41
N ASN A 964 -17.80 28.35 -0.67
CA ASN A 964 -17.09 27.74 -1.79
C ASN A 964 -17.64 28.24 -3.14
N VAL A 965 -16.83 29.00 -3.88
CA VAL A 965 -17.19 29.62 -5.17
C VAL A 965 -17.15 28.63 -6.34
N GLU A 966 -16.53 27.46 -6.18
CA GLU A 966 -16.44 26.42 -7.21
C GLU A 966 -17.70 25.55 -7.28
N MET A 967 -18.55 25.61 -6.25
CA MET A 967 -19.84 24.93 -6.19
C MET A 967 -20.98 25.86 -6.57
N VAL A 968 -22.13 25.29 -6.92
CA VAL A 968 -23.35 26.07 -7.17
C VAL A 968 -23.70 26.95 -5.96
N ARG A 969 -24.19 28.16 -6.24
CA ARG A 969 -24.33 29.18 -5.20
C ARG A 969 -25.33 28.73 -4.11
N PRO A 970 -25.00 28.91 -2.81
CA PRO A 970 -25.94 28.63 -1.72
C PRO A 970 -27.30 29.31 -1.91
N ALA A 971 -27.30 30.55 -2.43
CA ALA A 971 -28.53 31.29 -2.71
C ALA A 971 -29.48 30.55 -3.68
N TRP A 972 -28.96 29.82 -4.67
CA TRP A 972 -29.80 29.05 -5.60
C TRP A 972 -30.50 27.88 -4.89
N LEU A 973 -29.80 27.24 -3.96
CA LEU A 973 -30.34 26.17 -3.14
C LEU A 973 -31.40 26.71 -2.17
N THR A 974 -31.14 27.86 -1.55
CA THR A 974 -32.08 28.52 -0.63
C THR A 974 -33.34 29.02 -1.33
N GLU A 975 -33.21 29.67 -2.50
CA GLU A 975 -34.34 30.13 -3.31
C GLU A 975 -35.21 28.95 -3.75
N GLU A 976 -34.60 27.83 -4.16
CA GLU A 976 -35.34 26.62 -4.51
C GLU A 976 -36.03 25.98 -3.29
N ALA A 977 -35.37 25.99 -2.13
CA ALA A 977 -35.99 25.52 -0.88
C ALA A 977 -37.23 26.36 -0.51
N GLU A 978 -37.16 27.69 -0.66
CA GLU A 978 -38.30 28.57 -0.44
C GLU A 978 -39.43 28.32 -1.44
N ARG A 979 -39.09 28.11 -2.72
CA ARG A 979 -40.05 27.75 -3.76
C ARG A 979 -40.79 26.45 -3.41
N LEU A 980 -40.05 25.43 -2.97
CA LEU A 980 -40.62 24.14 -2.55
C LEU A 980 -41.51 24.25 -1.31
N ARG A 981 -41.15 25.08 -0.32
CA ARG A 981 -42.00 25.35 0.86
C ARG A 981 -43.34 25.99 0.48
N GLY A 982 -43.38 26.75 -0.62
CA GLY A 982 -44.61 27.28 -1.19
C GLY A 982 -45.46 26.28 -1.98
N GLU A 983 -44.94 25.07 -2.27
CA GLU A 983 -45.71 23.97 -2.88
C GLU A 983 -46.52 23.15 -1.86
N VAL A 984 -46.21 23.29 -0.56
CA VAL A 984 -46.90 22.68 0.59
C VAL A 984 -48.15 23.49 0.95
#